data_AF-A0A1H7YXN7-F1
#
_entry.id   AF-A0A1H7YXN7-F1
#
_cell.length_a   1.000
_cell.length_b   1.000
_cell.length_c   1.000
_cell.angle_alpha   90.00
_cell.angle_beta   90.00
_cell.angle_gamma   90.00
#
_symmetry.space_group_name_H-M   'P 1'
#
loop_
_entity.id
_entity.type
_entity.pdbx_description
1 polymer ?
#
loop_
_entity_poly.entity_id
_entity_poly.type
_entity_poly.pdbx_seq_one_letter_code
_entity_poly.pdbx_strand_id
1 'polypeptide(L)'
;MIFGRFTERARKVLVLAQDEAKQLGHGYVGTEHLLLGILNEGESIASKTLQGFGLNLEKLRKEVKKLIGESDESVEAQKLNFTPRTKKVLNLAMEEARRLGHNYVGTEHLLLGLVKEGEGVASRVLKNSDIELDKLRKKIADQLGGSKIKQRKKKDTKTPTIDEFSRDLTELAAEEKLDPVIGRDKEIERVIQVLSRRKKNNPCLIGEPGVGKTAIAEGLAQLIANDDVPETLIDKRVVALDLSSLLAGSKYRGEFEKRLKAVMKEIDEAGNIILFIDELHNLVGAGAAEGAIDAANILKPALARGELQCIGATTLDEYRKHIEKDAALERRFQSIIVEEPSIEETVSVLKGLRDIYEAHHRVKITNEAIKAAANLSRRYITDRFLPDKAIDLIDEAGSKVRLKENTAPPEIKNLNKELERVEQEKEAAVKAQEFEKAAQLRDKERQLEDKLEAVKQEWKDNKGRDEAVITKEDIAAIVSNWTGVPVTKLTEDETEKLLRLEEELHERIVGQNEAIDAVAQAVRRARAGLKDPKRPIGSFIFLGPTGVGKTELARTLAEVMFDDEEAMIRIDMSEYMEKHAVSRLIGAPPGYVGHEEGGQLTEKVRRKPYSVVLLDEIEKAHPEVFNALLQVLEDGQLTDSQGRTVDFKNTIIIMTSNVGANLIESQGGLGFKTEEDESDSYQRMKNKVTSELKKQFRPEFLNRLDEIIVFHALDLEHIKKIVDLMLDEVSERLLEKDIKIEVTEEAKEVIADEGFDKEFGARPLRRAIRRLIENPFSEKLLSGNFVDGDKVIIDVEDGGLTFNKA
;
A
#
# COMPACT_ATOMS: atom_id res chain seq x y z
N MET A 1 27.60 15.49 -3.96
CA MET A 1 26.81 16.71 -3.71
C MET A 1 26.71 17.04 -2.20
N ILE A 2 27.83 17.03 -1.45
CA ILE A 2 27.81 17.17 0.02
C ILE A 2 27.44 18.60 0.48
N PHE A 3 27.70 19.64 -0.34
CA PHE A 3 27.63 21.05 0.09
C PHE A 3 26.34 21.79 -0.29
N GLY A 4 25.36 21.14 -0.92
CA GLY A 4 24.13 21.78 -1.40
C GLY A 4 23.31 22.44 -0.28
N ARG A 5 23.35 21.86 0.94
CA ARG A 5 22.61 22.36 2.11
C ARG A 5 23.40 23.32 3.02
N PHE A 6 24.62 23.69 2.67
CA PHE A 6 25.46 24.59 3.49
C PHE A 6 25.14 26.04 3.16
N THR A 7 24.99 26.88 4.18
CA THR A 7 24.87 28.35 4.03
C THR A 7 26.12 28.93 3.38
N GLU A 8 26.03 30.13 2.80
CA GLU A 8 27.18 30.81 2.19
C GLU A 8 28.34 30.98 3.19
N ARG A 9 28.02 31.35 4.44
CA ARG A 9 29.02 31.46 5.52
C ARG A 9 29.66 30.12 5.89
N ALA A 10 28.87 29.04 5.94
CA ALA A 10 29.41 27.71 6.19
C ALA A 10 30.29 27.22 5.02
N ARG A 11 29.95 27.55 3.78
CA ARG A 11 30.82 27.28 2.61
C ARG A 11 32.11 28.09 2.69
N LYS A 12 32.02 29.38 3.07
CA LYS A 12 33.19 30.24 3.30
C LYS A 12 34.13 29.65 4.36
N VAL A 13 33.59 29.15 5.47
CA VAL A 13 34.38 28.45 6.51
C VAL A 13 35.17 27.27 5.96
N LEU A 14 34.59 26.48 5.04
CA LEU A 14 35.29 25.35 4.43
C LEU A 14 36.43 25.77 3.50
N VAL A 15 36.23 26.87 2.76
CA VAL A 15 37.29 27.48 1.94
C VAL A 15 38.40 28.01 2.83
N LEU A 16 38.06 28.76 3.88
CA LEU A 16 39.03 29.26 4.85
C LEU A 16 39.80 28.12 5.55
N ALA A 17 39.15 26.99 5.84
CA ALA A 17 39.83 25.82 6.36
C ALA A 17 40.87 25.24 5.38
N GLN A 18 40.58 25.27 4.07
CA GLN A 18 41.57 24.87 3.05
C GLN A 18 42.73 25.87 2.98
N ASP A 19 42.46 27.16 3.10
CA ASP A 19 43.49 28.20 3.08
C ASP A 19 44.40 28.11 4.32
N GLU A 20 43.84 27.85 5.50
CA GLU A 20 44.62 27.62 6.73
C GLU A 20 45.47 26.36 6.65
N ALA A 21 44.97 25.29 6.01
CA ALA A 21 45.76 24.09 5.76
C ALA A 21 46.96 24.37 4.85
N LYS A 22 46.76 25.14 3.77
CA LYS A 22 47.86 25.59 2.90
C LYS A 22 48.86 26.47 3.64
N GLN A 23 48.37 27.42 4.44
CA GLN A 23 49.21 28.36 5.18
C GLN A 23 50.09 27.65 6.22
N LEU A 24 49.63 26.53 6.76
CA LEU A 24 50.37 25.70 7.72
C LEU A 24 51.21 24.60 7.05
N GLY A 25 51.18 24.49 5.71
CA GLY A 25 51.90 23.46 4.95
C GLY A 25 51.26 22.08 5.01
N HIS A 26 50.06 21.94 5.56
CA HIS A 26 49.40 20.64 5.74
C HIS A 26 48.72 20.17 4.44
N GLY A 27 49.17 19.01 3.91
CA GLY A 27 48.61 18.38 2.71
C GLY A 27 47.19 17.78 2.86
N TYR A 28 46.46 18.13 3.92
CA TYR A 28 45.10 17.66 4.20
C TYR A 28 44.29 18.70 4.99
N VAL A 29 42.95 18.62 4.93
CA VAL A 29 42.08 19.45 5.78
C VAL A 29 41.56 18.64 6.97
N GLY A 30 42.21 18.85 8.12
CA GLY A 30 41.84 18.28 9.41
C GLY A 30 40.80 19.09 10.20
N THR A 31 40.45 18.61 11.39
CA THR A 31 39.47 19.26 12.29
C THR A 31 39.94 20.63 12.78
N GLU A 32 41.23 20.77 13.01
CA GLU A 32 41.94 21.98 13.44
C GLU A 32 41.83 23.11 12.41
N HIS A 33 41.89 22.76 11.13
CA HIS A 33 41.72 23.70 10.03
C HIS A 33 40.28 24.17 9.93
N LEU A 34 39.32 23.27 10.17
CA LEU A 34 37.92 23.64 10.24
C LEU A 34 37.65 24.59 11.42
N LEU A 35 38.28 24.36 12.57
CA LEU A 35 38.19 25.25 13.73
C LEU A 35 38.82 26.63 13.44
N LEU A 36 40.00 26.67 12.80
CA LEU A 36 40.62 27.91 12.34
C LEU A 36 39.74 28.65 11.33
N GLY A 37 39.15 27.93 10.37
CA GLY A 37 38.24 28.49 9.37
C GLY A 37 36.96 29.09 9.97
N ILE A 38 36.40 28.46 11.01
CA ILE A 38 35.27 29.01 11.77
C ILE A 38 35.67 30.32 12.45
N LEU A 39 36.84 30.35 13.09
CA LEU A 39 37.30 31.54 13.80
C LEU A 39 37.67 32.68 12.84
N ASN A 40 38.30 32.36 11.70
CA ASN A 40 38.72 33.30 10.66
C ASN A 40 37.54 33.95 9.90
N GLU A 41 36.37 33.28 9.84
CA GLU A 41 35.17 33.88 9.26
C GLU A 41 34.70 35.14 10.04
N GLY A 42 35.00 35.22 11.34
CA GLY A 42 34.97 36.42 12.17
C GLY A 42 33.58 36.92 12.63
N GLU A 43 32.55 36.81 11.80
CA GLU A 43 31.25 37.45 12.05
C GLU A 43 30.14 36.48 12.48
N SER A 44 30.32 35.18 12.23
CA SER A 44 29.37 34.13 12.54
C SER A 44 29.14 33.93 14.03
N ILE A 45 28.00 33.34 14.37
CA ILE A 45 27.65 32.92 15.73
C ILE A 45 28.75 32.01 16.30
N ALA A 46 29.25 31.08 15.47
CA ALA A 46 30.33 30.18 15.86
C ALA A 46 31.64 30.93 16.16
N SER A 47 32.06 31.85 15.30
CA SER A 47 33.26 32.67 15.53
C SER A 47 33.12 33.54 16.78
N LYS A 48 32.01 34.27 16.92
CA LYS A 48 31.72 35.12 18.09
C LYS A 48 31.65 34.32 19.39
N THR A 49 31.15 33.09 19.35
CA THR A 49 31.16 32.21 20.52
C THR A 49 32.59 31.86 20.91
N LEU A 50 33.41 31.42 19.96
CA LEU A 50 34.81 31.07 20.24
C LEU A 50 35.60 32.28 20.77
N GLN A 51 35.39 33.46 20.21
CA GLN A 51 35.96 34.71 20.72
C GLN A 51 35.49 35.04 22.14
N GLY A 52 34.20 34.81 22.45
CA GLY A 52 33.63 34.96 23.78
C GLY A 52 34.22 34.01 24.84
N PHE A 53 34.79 32.88 24.41
CA PHE A 53 35.58 31.97 25.25
C PHE A 53 37.07 32.34 25.30
N GLY A 54 37.47 33.50 24.76
CA GLY A 54 38.84 34.01 24.82
C GLY A 54 39.78 33.44 23.75
N LEU A 55 39.25 32.79 22.71
CA LEU A 55 40.06 32.36 21.56
C LEU A 55 40.26 33.50 20.56
N ASN A 56 41.49 33.68 20.12
CA ASN A 56 41.81 34.51 18.98
C ASN A 56 42.53 33.67 17.91
N LEU A 57 42.45 34.14 16.65
CA LEU A 57 42.98 33.39 15.51
C LEU A 57 44.49 33.11 15.65
N GLU A 58 45.26 34.08 16.12
CA GLU A 58 46.71 33.95 16.27
C GLU A 58 47.12 32.93 17.34
N LYS A 59 46.47 32.92 18.50
CA LYS A 59 46.73 31.95 19.58
C LYS A 59 46.32 30.55 19.13
N LEU A 60 45.18 30.43 18.46
CA LEU A 60 44.73 29.15 17.93
C LEU A 60 45.71 28.61 16.88
N ARG A 61 46.19 29.45 15.97
CA ARG A 61 47.19 29.06 14.96
C ARG A 61 48.51 28.61 15.62
N LYS A 62 48.97 29.31 16.67
CA LYS A 62 50.15 28.90 17.45
C LYS A 62 49.96 27.54 18.14
N GLU A 63 48.80 27.28 18.72
CA GLU A 63 48.50 25.98 19.35
C GLU A 63 48.40 24.85 18.32
N VAL A 64 47.83 25.11 17.15
CA VAL A 64 47.80 24.13 16.04
C VAL A 64 49.23 23.83 15.56
N LYS A 65 50.07 24.86 15.34
CA LYS A 65 51.49 24.69 15.00
C LYS A 65 52.26 23.89 16.04
N LYS A 66 51.97 24.09 17.32
CA LYS A 66 52.60 23.36 18.43
C LYS A 66 52.21 21.87 18.46
N LEU A 67 50.99 21.54 18.04
CA LEU A 67 50.47 20.16 18.08
C LEU A 67 50.76 19.34 16.82
N ILE A 68 50.77 19.97 15.63
CA ILE A 68 50.96 19.26 14.35
C ILE A 68 52.31 19.58 13.71
N GLY A 69 52.89 20.75 13.98
CA GLY A 69 54.06 21.28 13.28
C GLY A 69 53.69 22.30 12.19
N GLU A 70 54.70 22.81 11.51
CA GLU A 70 54.59 23.59 10.26
C GLU A 70 55.56 22.95 9.28
N SER A 71 55.14 22.74 8.03
CA SER A 71 56.00 22.22 6.96
C SER A 71 56.33 23.33 5.98
N ASP A 72 57.62 23.53 5.69
CA ASP A 72 58.12 24.49 4.70
C ASP A 72 57.93 24.03 3.24
N GLU A 73 57.34 22.85 3.02
CA GLU A 73 56.98 22.39 1.69
C GLU A 73 55.77 23.17 1.18
N SER A 74 55.98 23.98 0.14
CA SER A 74 54.89 24.62 -0.58
C SER A 74 53.97 23.56 -1.15
N VAL A 75 52.80 23.36 -0.53
CA VAL A 75 51.77 22.48 -1.06
C VAL A 75 51.26 23.10 -2.36
N GLU A 76 51.74 22.58 -3.50
CA GLU A 76 51.26 22.97 -4.84
C GLU A 76 49.74 22.79 -4.94
N ALA A 77 49.15 23.35 -6.01
CA ALA A 77 47.70 23.44 -6.28
C ALA A 77 46.94 22.09 -6.46
N GLN A 78 47.28 21.06 -5.69
CA GLN A 78 46.49 19.86 -5.52
C GLN A 78 45.24 20.15 -4.66
N LYS A 79 44.11 19.54 -5.03
CA LYS A 79 42.88 19.59 -4.23
C LYS A 79 43.14 18.95 -2.86
N LEU A 80 43.20 19.77 -1.82
CA LEU A 80 43.31 19.29 -0.44
C LEU A 80 42.08 18.46 -0.08
N ASN A 81 42.31 17.21 0.34
CA ASN A 81 41.25 16.31 0.75
C ASN A 81 40.93 16.47 2.24
N PHE A 82 39.64 16.35 2.59
CA PHE A 82 39.20 16.29 3.98
C PHE A 82 39.55 14.94 4.59
N THR A 83 40.12 14.95 5.81
CA THR A 83 40.37 13.72 6.56
C THR A 83 39.07 12.99 6.92
N PRO A 84 39.10 11.66 7.19
CA PRO A 84 37.91 10.92 7.63
C PRO A 84 37.22 11.55 8.85
N ARG A 85 38.00 12.11 9.78
CA ARG A 85 37.47 12.82 10.96
C ARG A 85 36.79 14.13 10.59
N THR A 86 37.36 14.91 9.67
CA THR A 86 36.69 16.12 9.17
C THR A 86 35.38 15.77 8.46
N LYS A 87 35.35 14.69 7.66
CA LYS A 87 34.11 14.20 7.05
C LYS A 87 33.06 13.79 8.09
N LYS A 88 33.50 13.12 9.17
CA LYS A 88 32.64 12.79 10.33
C LYS A 88 32.06 14.05 10.97
N VAL A 89 32.87 15.08 11.18
CA VAL A 89 32.41 16.38 11.70
C VAL A 89 31.35 17.03 10.82
N LEU A 90 31.51 17.00 9.48
CA LEU A 90 30.51 17.52 8.56
C LEU A 90 29.19 16.74 8.62
N ASN A 91 29.26 15.42 8.79
CA ASN A 91 28.07 14.59 8.99
C ASN A 91 27.37 14.90 10.32
N LEU A 92 28.13 15.04 11.41
CA LEU A 92 27.59 15.43 12.71
C LEU A 92 26.97 16.84 12.68
N ALA A 93 27.54 17.76 11.91
CA ALA A 93 26.95 19.08 11.68
C ALA A 93 25.61 19.00 10.94
N MET A 94 25.51 18.11 9.94
CA MET A 94 24.24 17.87 9.22
C MET A 94 23.17 17.23 10.12
N GLU A 95 23.55 16.27 10.96
CA GLU A 95 22.65 15.70 11.98
C GLU A 95 22.17 16.76 12.96
N GLU A 96 23.06 17.65 13.40
CA GLU A 96 22.72 18.68 14.36
C GLU A 96 21.78 19.74 13.78
N ALA A 97 21.98 20.12 12.51
CA ALA A 97 21.03 20.96 11.79
C ALA A 97 19.64 20.31 11.72
N ARG A 98 19.56 19.01 11.36
CA ARG A 98 18.28 18.28 11.34
C ARG A 98 17.64 18.17 12.71
N ARG A 99 18.43 17.91 13.76
CA ARG A 99 17.96 17.83 15.15
C ARG A 99 17.34 19.13 15.64
N LEU A 100 17.86 20.27 15.16
CA LEU A 100 17.34 21.60 15.45
C LEU A 100 16.21 22.03 14.49
N GLY A 101 15.79 21.17 13.56
CA GLY A 101 14.76 21.49 12.56
C GLY A 101 15.24 22.44 11.45
N HIS A 102 16.55 22.69 11.33
CA HIS A 102 17.11 23.55 10.31
C HIS A 102 17.32 22.78 9.00
N ASN A 103 16.75 23.33 7.91
CA ASN A 103 16.93 22.80 6.55
C ASN A 103 18.28 23.16 5.91
N TYR A 104 19.14 23.88 6.64
CA TYR A 104 20.45 24.34 6.20
C TYR A 104 21.54 24.02 7.25
N VAL A 105 22.80 23.98 6.82
CA VAL A 105 23.98 23.85 7.69
C VAL A 105 24.69 25.19 7.77
N GLY A 106 24.52 25.86 8.91
CA GLY A 106 25.26 27.05 9.31
C GLY A 106 26.59 26.77 10.02
N THR A 107 27.39 27.81 10.23
CA THR A 107 28.69 27.78 10.93
C THR A 107 28.63 27.22 12.34
N GLU A 108 27.51 27.44 13.02
CA GLU A 108 27.17 26.95 14.35
C GLU A 108 27.07 25.42 14.40
N HIS A 109 26.56 24.80 13.34
CA HIS A 109 26.39 23.36 13.23
C HIS A 109 27.75 22.72 12.95
N LEU A 110 28.62 23.40 12.19
CA LEU A 110 30.02 22.99 12.02
C LEU A 110 30.75 22.96 13.36
N LEU A 111 30.56 23.99 14.19
CA LEU A 111 31.16 24.04 15.51
C LEU A 111 30.58 22.98 16.47
N LEU A 112 29.26 22.78 16.46
CA LEU A 112 28.62 21.69 17.23
C LEU A 112 29.08 20.31 16.77
N GLY A 113 29.27 20.12 15.45
CA GLY A 113 29.83 18.91 14.88
C GLY A 113 31.27 18.65 15.33
N LEU A 114 32.11 19.69 15.41
CA LEU A 114 33.48 19.61 15.94
C LEU A 114 33.48 19.20 17.42
N VAL A 115 32.61 19.83 18.22
CA VAL A 115 32.49 19.54 19.64
C VAL A 115 31.95 18.13 19.90
N LYS A 116 30.98 17.67 19.09
CA LYS A 116 30.38 16.33 19.18
C LYS A 116 31.34 15.21 18.72
N GLU A 117 32.25 15.48 17.78
CA GLU A 117 33.29 14.51 17.41
C GLU A 117 34.26 14.27 18.57
N GLY A 118 34.59 15.32 19.33
CA GLY A 118 35.18 15.24 20.68
C GLY A 118 36.60 14.67 20.79
N GLU A 119 37.15 14.08 19.73
CA GLU A 119 38.37 13.26 19.78
C GLU A 119 39.46 13.66 18.78
N GLY A 120 39.27 14.72 17.98
CA GLY A 120 40.23 15.24 16.99
C GLY A 120 41.19 16.31 17.51
N VAL A 121 42.05 16.82 16.63
CA VAL A 121 43.02 17.87 16.99
C VAL A 121 42.30 19.15 17.42
N ALA A 122 41.17 19.50 16.80
CA ALA A 122 40.35 20.63 17.25
C ALA A 122 39.91 20.50 18.72
N SER A 123 39.50 19.30 19.15
CA SER A 123 39.13 19.03 20.54
C SER A 123 40.33 19.21 21.49
N ARG A 124 41.52 18.74 21.09
CA ARG A 124 42.76 18.93 21.87
C ARG A 124 43.16 20.40 21.96
N VAL A 125 43.07 21.15 20.86
CA VAL A 125 43.37 22.59 20.82
C VAL A 125 42.42 23.37 21.74
N LEU A 126 41.13 23.04 21.73
CA LEU A 126 40.13 23.64 22.62
C LEU A 126 40.44 23.31 24.10
N LYS A 127 40.77 22.06 24.42
CA LYS A 127 41.13 21.64 25.79
C LYS A 127 42.42 22.31 26.29
N ASN A 128 43.45 22.42 25.44
CA ASN A 128 44.70 23.12 25.76
C ASN A 128 44.52 24.64 25.94
N SER A 129 43.40 25.17 25.45
CA SER A 129 43.01 26.58 25.62
C SER A 129 42.09 26.78 26.83
N ASP A 130 42.01 25.81 27.75
CA ASP A 130 41.14 25.78 28.93
C ASP A 130 39.63 25.86 28.63
N ILE A 131 39.21 25.40 27.44
CA ILE A 131 37.79 25.41 27.04
C ILE A 131 37.18 24.03 27.25
N GLU A 132 36.20 23.99 28.15
CA GLU A 132 35.38 22.81 28.40
C GLU A 132 34.33 22.66 27.27
N LEU A 133 34.44 21.56 26.53
CA LEU A 133 33.61 21.27 25.36
C LEU A 133 32.11 21.28 25.65
N ASP A 134 31.69 20.80 26.82
CA ASP A 134 30.28 20.79 27.22
C ASP A 134 29.73 22.20 27.48
N LYS A 135 30.54 23.10 28.06
CA LYS A 135 30.17 24.51 28.22
C LYS A 135 30.07 25.23 26.88
N LEU A 136 31.01 24.97 25.97
CA LEU A 136 31.00 25.53 24.62
C LEU A 136 29.76 25.06 23.84
N ARG A 137 29.44 23.75 23.89
CA ARG A 137 28.23 23.17 23.28
C ARG A 137 26.97 23.83 23.81
N LYS A 138 26.84 23.95 25.13
CA LYS A 138 25.67 24.55 25.78
C LYS A 138 25.50 26.01 25.34
N LYS A 139 26.58 26.79 25.31
CA LYS A 139 26.53 28.19 24.88
C LYS A 139 26.09 28.36 23.42
N ILE A 140 26.56 27.51 22.52
CA ILE A 140 26.15 27.53 21.11
C ILE A 140 24.68 27.12 21.00
N ALA A 141 24.27 26.05 21.69
CA ALA A 141 22.86 25.62 21.71
C ALA A 141 21.93 26.73 22.25
N ASP A 142 22.35 27.45 23.30
CA ASP A 142 21.60 28.58 23.87
C ASP A 142 21.49 29.75 22.88
N GLN A 143 22.56 30.06 22.13
CA GLN A 143 22.54 31.12 21.11
C GLN A 143 21.74 30.74 19.86
N LEU A 144 21.72 29.45 19.50
CA LEU A 144 20.89 28.93 18.41
C LEU A 144 19.42 28.82 18.80
N GLY A 145 19.14 28.59 20.08
CA GLY A 145 17.80 28.75 20.67
C GLY A 145 17.24 30.17 20.56
N GLY A 146 18.03 31.14 20.06
CA GLY A 146 17.61 32.51 19.78
C GLY A 146 16.73 32.70 18.52
N SER A 147 16.63 31.70 17.64
CA SER A 147 15.59 31.64 16.59
C SER A 147 14.52 30.62 16.97
N LYS A 148 13.61 31.05 17.85
CA LYS A 148 12.29 30.48 18.14
C LYS A 148 12.12 28.98 17.81
N ILE A 149 12.88 28.12 18.47
CA ILE A 149 12.16 27.10 19.25
C ILE A 149 11.45 27.96 20.29
N LYS A 150 10.12 28.07 20.18
CA LYS A 150 9.30 28.50 21.30
C LYS A 150 9.64 27.52 22.44
N GLN A 151 10.70 27.79 23.21
CA GLN A 151 10.54 27.76 24.64
C GLN A 151 9.35 28.67 24.83
N ARG A 152 8.18 28.05 25.04
CA ARG A 152 7.14 28.64 25.83
C ARG A 152 7.91 29.23 27.02
N LYS A 153 8.23 30.54 26.98
CA LYS A 153 7.96 31.36 28.15
C LYS A 153 6.62 30.80 28.59
N LYS A 154 6.57 30.20 29.79
CA LYS A 154 5.28 30.06 30.45
C LYS A 154 4.68 31.47 30.35
N LYS A 155 3.83 31.68 29.33
CA LYS A 155 2.67 32.52 29.54
C LYS A 155 2.14 31.95 30.85
N ASP A 156 1.91 32.81 31.84
CA ASP A 156 0.96 32.44 32.87
C ASP A 156 -0.33 32.12 32.11
N THR A 157 -0.44 30.89 31.63
CA THR A 157 -1.64 30.41 30.97
C THR A 157 -2.56 30.11 32.12
N LYS A 158 -3.79 30.61 32.00
CA LYS A 158 -4.84 30.35 33.00
C LYS A 158 -5.23 28.86 33.02
N THR A 159 -4.70 28.06 32.09
CA THR A 159 -5.09 26.68 31.77
C THR A 159 -3.87 25.76 31.53
N PRO A 160 -2.91 25.65 32.47
CA PRO A 160 -1.66 24.93 32.25
C PRO A 160 -1.84 23.42 32.05
N THR A 161 -2.82 22.80 32.71
CA THR A 161 -3.10 21.36 32.57
C THR A 161 -3.75 21.06 31.23
N ILE A 162 -4.67 21.92 30.78
CA ILE A 162 -5.28 21.79 29.45
C ILE A 162 -4.20 21.89 28.37
N ASP A 163 -3.34 22.91 28.42
CA ASP A 163 -2.31 23.15 27.40
C ASP A 163 -1.23 22.05 27.32
N GLU A 164 -1.17 21.14 28.32
CA GLU A 164 -0.31 19.95 28.35
C GLU A 164 -0.97 18.75 27.67
N PHE A 165 -2.26 18.51 27.91
CA PHE A 165 -2.98 17.32 27.44
C PHE A 165 -3.90 17.56 26.23
N SER A 166 -3.76 18.70 25.58
CA SER A 166 -4.61 19.08 24.46
C SER A 166 -3.88 19.91 23.41
N ARG A 167 -4.51 20.06 22.24
CA ARG A 167 -4.07 20.95 21.16
C ARG A 167 -5.07 22.10 21.03
N ASP A 168 -4.59 23.33 21.11
CA ASP A 168 -5.42 24.52 20.92
C ASP A 168 -5.60 24.78 19.42
N LEU A 169 -6.79 24.45 18.89
CA LEU A 169 -7.10 24.61 17.48
C LEU A 169 -7.24 26.09 17.12
N THR A 170 -7.73 26.94 18.04
CA THR A 170 -7.84 28.39 17.81
C THR A 170 -6.46 29.03 17.71
N GLU A 171 -5.48 28.63 18.53
CA GLU A 171 -4.09 29.10 18.41
C GLU A 171 -3.47 28.65 17.09
N LEU A 172 -3.70 27.40 16.67
CA LEU A 172 -3.20 26.89 15.38
C LEU A 172 -3.84 27.61 14.19
N ALA A 173 -5.13 27.94 14.27
CA ALA A 173 -5.83 28.71 13.25
C ALA A 173 -5.25 30.11 13.12
N ALA A 174 -5.05 30.81 14.24
CA ALA A 174 -4.45 32.15 14.27
C ALA A 174 -2.99 32.17 13.78
N GLU A 175 -2.30 31.03 13.82
CA GLU A 175 -0.95 30.86 13.27
C GLU A 175 -0.93 30.37 11.81
N GLU A 176 -2.10 30.26 11.15
CA GLU A 176 -2.25 29.74 9.78
C GLU A 176 -1.64 28.34 9.60
N LYS A 177 -1.73 27.49 10.64
CA LYS A 177 -1.19 26.12 10.64
C LYS A 177 -2.24 25.04 10.39
N LEU A 178 -3.51 25.39 10.43
CA LEU A 178 -4.60 24.47 10.09
C LEU A 178 -4.85 24.47 8.59
N ASP A 179 -5.22 23.31 8.07
CA ASP A 179 -5.61 23.17 6.67
C ASP A 179 -6.92 23.94 6.40
N PRO A 180 -7.13 24.47 5.18
CA PRO A 180 -8.36 25.15 4.83
C PRO A 180 -9.54 24.16 4.81
N VAL A 181 -10.64 24.55 5.44
CA VAL A 181 -11.86 23.74 5.47
C VAL A 181 -12.76 24.09 4.30
N ILE A 182 -13.11 23.09 3.49
CA ILE A 182 -13.81 23.28 2.22
C ILE A 182 -15.09 22.45 2.21
N GLY A 183 -16.22 23.07 1.85
CA GLY A 183 -17.49 22.36 1.62
C GLY A 183 -18.19 21.84 2.88
N ARG A 184 -17.89 22.41 4.05
CA ARG A 184 -18.51 22.04 5.35
C ARG A 184 -19.27 23.19 6.02
N ASP A 185 -19.65 24.20 5.25
CA ASP A 185 -20.29 25.42 5.77
C ASP A 185 -21.59 25.13 6.52
N LYS A 186 -22.41 24.20 6.00
CA LYS A 186 -23.71 23.84 6.60
C LYS A 186 -23.53 23.18 7.97
N GLU A 187 -22.57 22.25 8.08
CA GLU A 187 -22.28 21.55 9.31
C GLU A 187 -21.64 22.49 10.35
N ILE A 188 -20.74 23.37 9.93
CA ILE A 188 -20.12 24.39 10.80
C ILE A 188 -21.19 25.37 11.30
N GLU A 189 -22.05 25.89 10.42
CA GLU A 189 -23.16 26.75 10.80
C GLU A 189 -24.08 26.04 11.81
N ARG A 190 -24.36 24.75 11.57
CA ARG A 190 -25.16 23.94 12.50
C ARG A 190 -24.47 23.78 13.85
N VAL A 191 -23.16 23.57 13.89
CA VAL A 191 -22.36 23.52 15.12
C VAL A 191 -22.47 24.85 15.88
N ILE A 192 -22.30 25.99 15.20
CA ILE A 192 -22.45 27.33 15.79
C ILE A 192 -23.85 27.53 16.38
N GLN A 193 -24.88 27.16 15.61
CA GLN A 193 -26.29 27.23 16.05
C GLN A 193 -26.54 26.40 17.31
N VAL A 194 -25.92 25.22 17.42
CA VAL A 194 -26.07 24.33 18.59
C VAL A 194 -25.31 24.88 19.79
N LEU A 195 -24.06 25.29 19.63
CA LEU A 195 -23.23 25.86 20.70
C LEU A 195 -23.85 27.13 21.31
N SER A 196 -24.59 27.90 20.50
CA SER A 196 -25.25 29.13 20.93
C SER A 196 -26.58 28.89 21.68
N ARG A 197 -27.03 27.63 21.85
CA ARG A 197 -28.27 27.30 22.57
C ARG A 197 -28.08 27.36 24.09
N ARG A 198 -29.17 27.63 24.81
CA ARG A 198 -29.20 27.56 26.29
C ARG A 198 -29.27 26.13 26.85
N LYS A 199 -29.84 25.18 26.11
CA LYS A 199 -29.98 23.76 26.47
C LYS A 199 -29.64 22.91 25.24
N LYS A 200 -29.11 21.70 25.46
CA LYS A 200 -28.59 20.83 24.39
C LYS A 200 -27.57 21.57 23.51
N ASN A 201 -26.58 22.19 24.16
CA ASN A 201 -25.59 23.06 23.56
C ASN A 201 -24.25 22.36 23.26
N ASN A 202 -24.27 21.02 23.22
CA ASN A 202 -23.11 20.20 22.86
C ASN A 202 -23.42 19.50 21.54
N PRO A 203 -22.84 19.91 20.41
CA PRO A 203 -23.00 19.18 19.16
C PRO A 203 -22.29 17.83 19.21
N CYS A 204 -22.91 16.81 18.62
CA CYS A 204 -22.32 15.50 18.39
C CYS A 204 -22.33 15.23 16.88
N LEU A 205 -21.13 15.26 16.28
CA LEU A 205 -20.89 14.97 14.87
C LEU A 205 -20.91 13.45 14.66
N ILE A 206 -21.91 12.97 13.93
CA ILE A 206 -22.14 11.54 13.68
C ILE A 206 -21.90 11.27 12.19
N GLY A 207 -20.90 10.47 11.89
CA GLY A 207 -20.57 10.08 10.51
C GLY A 207 -19.49 9.01 10.51
N GLU A 208 -19.24 8.41 9.35
CA GLU A 208 -18.21 7.37 9.22
C GLU A 208 -16.79 7.93 9.42
N PRO A 209 -15.78 7.09 9.71
CA PRO A 209 -14.39 7.53 9.75
C PRO A 209 -13.94 8.10 8.40
N GLY A 210 -13.11 9.14 8.41
CA GLY A 210 -12.57 9.75 7.19
C GLY A 210 -13.47 10.78 6.50
N VAL A 211 -14.73 10.99 6.93
CA VAL A 211 -15.61 12.00 6.29
C VAL A 211 -15.25 13.46 6.61
N GLY A 212 -14.29 13.72 7.50
CA GLY A 212 -13.86 15.07 7.87
C GLY A 212 -14.57 15.68 9.09
N LYS A 213 -14.89 14.87 10.11
CA LYS A 213 -15.47 15.36 11.38
C LYS A 213 -14.55 16.35 12.10
N THR A 214 -13.25 16.06 12.13
CA THR A 214 -12.22 16.95 12.72
C THR A 214 -12.11 18.27 11.97
N ALA A 215 -12.21 18.25 10.64
CA ALA A 215 -12.19 19.45 9.81
C ALA A 215 -13.34 20.42 10.16
N ILE A 216 -14.51 19.93 10.58
CA ILE A 216 -15.61 20.80 11.04
C ILE A 216 -15.22 21.56 12.32
N ALA A 217 -14.53 20.90 13.25
CA ALA A 217 -14.06 21.53 14.49
C ALA A 217 -12.94 22.55 14.22
N GLU A 218 -12.03 22.23 13.30
CA GLU A 218 -10.98 23.14 12.82
C GLU A 218 -11.57 24.35 12.10
N GLY A 219 -12.63 24.16 11.29
CA GLY A 219 -13.34 25.23 10.59
C GLY A 219 -14.02 26.19 11.56
N LEU A 220 -14.63 25.67 12.64
CA LEU A 220 -15.12 26.50 13.73
C LEU A 220 -13.97 27.31 14.37
N ALA A 221 -12.81 26.69 14.61
CA ALA A 221 -11.67 27.36 15.21
C ALA A 221 -11.12 28.50 14.32
N GLN A 222 -11.12 28.30 12.99
CA GLN A 222 -10.78 29.32 12.00
C GLN A 222 -11.76 30.51 12.03
N LEU A 223 -13.07 30.23 12.06
CA LEU A 223 -14.07 31.30 12.16
C LEU A 223 -13.94 32.11 13.46
N ILE A 224 -13.70 31.42 14.59
CA ILE A 224 -13.48 32.10 15.88
C ILE A 224 -12.20 32.95 15.85
N ALA A 225 -11.11 32.45 15.27
CA ALA A 225 -9.85 33.19 15.17
C ALA A 225 -9.96 34.45 14.28
N ASN A 226 -10.89 34.45 13.33
CA ASN A 226 -11.17 35.56 12.42
C ASN A 226 -12.33 36.47 12.89
N ASP A 227 -12.84 36.27 14.11
CA ASP A 227 -14.01 36.96 14.66
C ASP A 227 -15.30 36.85 13.79
N ASP A 228 -15.39 35.81 12.95
CA ASP A 228 -16.54 35.52 12.07
C ASP A 228 -17.53 34.54 12.73
N VAL A 229 -17.92 34.87 13.96
CA VAL A 229 -18.86 34.09 14.77
C VAL A 229 -19.80 35.01 15.55
N PRO A 230 -20.98 34.52 16.00
CA PRO A 230 -21.86 35.30 16.86
C PRO A 230 -21.16 35.75 18.15
N GLU A 231 -21.60 36.87 18.74
CA GLU A 231 -21.03 37.45 19.98
C GLU A 231 -20.86 36.45 21.13
N THR A 232 -21.72 35.42 21.20
CA THR A 232 -21.65 34.36 22.22
C THR A 232 -20.43 33.45 22.11
N LEU A 233 -19.78 33.42 20.94
CA LEU A 233 -18.63 32.58 20.63
C LEU A 233 -17.34 33.37 20.40
N ILE A 234 -17.39 34.70 20.40
CA ILE A 234 -16.21 35.56 20.39
C ILE A 234 -15.37 35.27 21.65
N ASP A 235 -14.04 35.32 21.53
CA ASP A 235 -13.06 35.01 22.59
C ASP A 235 -13.10 33.57 23.15
N LYS A 236 -13.88 32.67 22.53
CA LYS A 236 -13.85 31.24 22.87
C LYS A 236 -12.58 30.59 22.33
N ARG A 237 -12.13 29.52 23.00
CA ARG A 237 -10.99 28.69 22.57
C ARG A 237 -11.48 27.29 22.26
N VAL A 238 -11.26 26.81 21.03
CA VAL A 238 -11.54 25.43 20.64
C VAL A 238 -10.30 24.59 20.92
N VAL A 239 -10.45 23.58 21.77
CA VAL A 239 -9.32 22.79 22.27
C VAL A 239 -9.60 21.30 22.06
N ALA A 240 -8.74 20.62 21.30
CA ALA A 240 -8.84 19.19 21.01
C ALA A 240 -8.14 18.36 22.08
N LEU A 241 -8.88 17.51 22.77
CA LEU A 241 -8.35 16.64 23.83
C LEU A 241 -7.56 15.47 23.24
N ASP A 242 -6.33 15.25 23.71
CA ASP A 242 -5.54 14.07 23.33
C ASP A 242 -5.63 13.00 24.42
N LEU A 243 -6.49 12.00 24.16
CA LEU A 243 -6.67 10.86 25.05
C LEU A 243 -5.37 10.06 25.22
N SER A 244 -4.55 9.94 24.18
CA SER A 244 -3.29 9.19 24.23
C SER A 244 -2.31 9.85 25.20
N SER A 245 -2.23 11.19 25.16
CA SER A 245 -1.39 11.96 26.09
C SER A 245 -1.87 11.86 27.54
N LEU A 246 -3.19 11.79 27.78
CA LEU A 246 -3.73 11.57 29.12
C LEU A 246 -3.36 10.18 29.68
N LEU A 247 -3.33 9.16 28.82
CA LEU A 247 -2.97 7.78 29.17
C LEU A 247 -1.46 7.59 29.31
N ALA A 248 -0.67 8.30 28.52
CA ALA A 248 0.78 8.22 28.52
C ALA A 248 1.34 8.50 29.93
N GLY A 249 2.11 7.54 30.45
CA GLY A 249 2.69 7.64 31.78
C GLY A 249 1.69 7.55 32.95
N SER A 250 0.45 7.12 32.71
CA SER A 250 -0.46 6.68 33.77
C SER A 250 -0.33 5.17 33.94
N LYS A 251 0.10 4.70 35.13
CA LYS A 251 0.22 3.26 35.43
C LYS A 251 -1.09 2.68 35.96
N TYR A 252 -1.97 3.55 36.45
CA TYR A 252 -3.22 3.18 37.10
C TYR A 252 -4.37 4.05 36.61
N ARG A 253 -5.56 3.45 36.47
CA ARG A 253 -6.81 4.14 36.08
C ARG A 253 -7.12 5.39 36.93
N GLY A 254 -6.79 5.37 38.22
CA GLY A 254 -7.00 6.52 39.11
C GLY A 254 -6.14 7.75 38.78
N GLU A 255 -4.96 7.57 38.18
CA GLU A 255 -4.11 8.68 37.73
C GLU A 255 -4.72 9.38 36.51
N PHE A 256 -5.27 8.60 35.58
CA PHE A 256 -6.02 9.13 34.45
C PHE A 256 -7.23 9.95 34.91
N GLU A 257 -8.05 9.40 35.82
CA GLU A 257 -9.21 10.12 36.35
C GLU A 257 -8.82 11.42 37.06
N LYS A 258 -7.69 11.43 37.78
CA LYS A 258 -7.16 12.63 38.43
C LYS A 258 -6.76 13.70 37.41
N ARG A 259 -6.08 13.30 36.32
CA ARG A 259 -5.71 14.22 35.22
C ARG A 259 -6.96 14.77 34.54
N LEU A 260 -7.94 13.92 34.21
CA LEU A 260 -9.17 14.36 33.58
C LEU A 260 -9.98 15.32 34.48
N LYS A 261 -10.05 15.04 35.79
CA LYS A 261 -10.68 15.96 36.76
C LYS A 261 -9.97 17.32 36.81
N ALA A 262 -8.63 17.34 36.71
CA ALA A 262 -7.88 18.59 36.67
C ALA A 262 -8.17 19.39 35.39
N VAL A 263 -8.21 18.73 34.23
CA VAL A 263 -8.63 19.34 32.96
C VAL A 263 -10.04 19.92 33.07
N MET A 264 -11.01 19.16 33.59
CA MET A 264 -12.39 19.65 33.76
C MET A 264 -12.49 20.86 34.69
N LYS A 265 -11.69 20.89 35.77
CA LYS A 265 -11.66 22.03 36.71
C LYS A 265 -11.14 23.30 36.03
N GLU A 266 -10.09 23.20 35.22
CA GLU A 266 -9.57 24.34 34.47
C GLU A 266 -10.56 24.83 33.40
N ILE A 267 -11.34 23.93 32.79
CA ILE A 267 -12.39 24.31 31.81
C ILE A 267 -13.46 25.17 32.49
N ASP A 268 -13.94 24.72 33.65
CA ASP A 268 -14.95 25.45 34.43
C ASP A 268 -14.45 26.82 34.92
N GLU A 269 -13.22 26.88 35.43
CA GLU A 269 -12.59 28.13 35.89
C GLU A 269 -12.34 29.14 34.75
N ALA A 270 -12.02 28.65 33.55
CA ALA A 270 -11.76 29.50 32.39
C ALA A 270 -13.05 30.06 31.77
N GLY A 271 -14.11 29.25 31.68
CA GLY A 271 -15.43 29.66 31.16
C GLY A 271 -15.50 29.99 29.65
N ASN A 272 -14.35 30.06 28.96
CA ASN A 272 -14.26 30.39 27.54
C ASN A 272 -13.76 29.24 26.66
N ILE A 273 -13.81 27.99 27.13
CA ILE A 273 -13.28 26.83 26.41
C ILE A 273 -14.40 26.00 25.81
N ILE A 274 -14.22 25.60 24.55
CA ILE A 274 -15.01 24.60 23.84
C ILE A 274 -14.11 23.39 23.63
N LEU A 275 -14.45 22.27 24.28
CA LEU A 275 -13.66 21.05 24.20
C LEU A 275 -14.06 20.22 22.97
N PHE A 276 -13.15 19.95 22.05
CA PHE A 276 -13.34 18.96 21.00
C PHE A 276 -12.85 17.59 21.48
N ILE A 277 -13.74 16.61 21.43
CA ILE A 277 -13.47 15.22 21.80
C ILE A 277 -13.68 14.38 20.55
N ASP A 278 -12.57 13.98 19.93
CA ASP A 278 -12.62 12.95 18.89
C ASP A 278 -12.92 11.59 19.53
N GLU A 279 -13.63 10.74 18.81
CA GLU A 279 -14.07 9.42 19.29
C GLU A 279 -14.71 9.46 20.69
N LEU A 280 -15.76 10.29 20.84
CA LEU A 280 -16.45 10.55 22.12
C LEU A 280 -16.83 9.27 22.88
N HIS A 281 -17.15 8.19 22.17
CA HIS A 281 -17.50 6.89 22.74
C HIS A 281 -16.39 6.29 23.63
N ASN A 282 -15.11 6.59 23.36
CA ASN A 282 -13.98 6.11 24.17
C ASN A 282 -14.02 6.63 25.61
N LEU A 283 -14.63 7.80 25.84
CA LEU A 283 -14.82 8.36 27.18
C LEU A 283 -16.13 7.90 27.85
N VAL A 284 -17.06 7.36 27.08
CA VAL A 284 -18.42 7.02 27.53
C VAL A 284 -18.66 5.51 27.63
N GLY A 285 -17.73 4.70 27.11
CA GLY A 285 -17.84 3.24 27.00
C GLY A 285 -18.27 2.53 28.29
N ALA A 286 -19.51 2.06 28.28
CA ALA A 286 -20.12 1.26 29.33
C ALA A 286 -19.49 -0.16 29.38
N GLY A 287 -18.43 -0.31 30.18
CA GLY A 287 -18.13 -1.52 30.95
C GLY A 287 -17.96 -2.89 30.25
N ALA A 288 -17.85 -2.99 28.92
CA ALA A 288 -17.93 -4.28 28.23
C ALA A 288 -16.62 -4.84 27.63
N ALA A 289 -15.49 -4.15 27.74
CA ALA A 289 -14.18 -4.69 27.35
C ALA A 289 -13.15 -4.45 28.46
N GLU A 290 -12.33 -5.46 28.78
CA GLU A 290 -11.20 -5.38 29.70
C GLU A 290 -10.21 -4.29 29.23
N GLY A 291 -10.44 -3.04 29.61
CA GLY A 291 -9.59 -1.91 29.22
C GLY A 291 -10.31 -0.57 28.98
N ALA A 292 -11.63 -0.56 28.78
CA ALA A 292 -12.36 0.69 28.54
C ALA A 292 -12.44 1.55 29.81
N ILE A 293 -12.05 2.82 29.70
CA ILE A 293 -12.02 3.77 30.81
C ILE A 293 -13.35 4.51 30.87
N ASP A 294 -14.17 4.21 31.88
CA ASP A 294 -15.44 4.90 32.08
C ASP A 294 -15.23 6.29 32.70
N ALA A 295 -15.01 7.28 31.84
CA ALA A 295 -14.94 8.70 32.18
C ALA A 295 -16.32 9.37 32.21
N ALA A 296 -17.40 8.65 31.88
CA ALA A 296 -18.74 9.20 31.79
C ALA A 296 -19.20 9.78 33.14
N ASN A 297 -18.81 9.15 34.25
CA ASN A 297 -19.13 9.61 35.61
C ASN A 297 -18.50 10.98 35.94
N ILE A 298 -17.41 11.37 35.28
CA ILE A 298 -16.75 12.67 35.45
C ILE A 298 -17.39 13.72 34.53
N LEU A 299 -17.75 13.34 33.31
CA LEU A 299 -18.30 14.27 32.31
C LEU A 299 -19.78 14.60 32.54
N LYS A 300 -20.60 13.61 32.93
CA LYS A 300 -22.05 13.77 33.12
C LYS A 300 -22.42 14.94 34.05
N PRO A 301 -21.80 15.11 35.24
CA PRO A 301 -22.12 16.23 36.10
C PRO A 301 -21.79 17.61 35.48
N ALA A 302 -20.65 17.73 34.81
CA ALA A 302 -20.22 18.98 34.18
C ALA A 302 -21.12 19.36 32.99
N LEU A 303 -21.47 18.38 32.15
CA LEU A 303 -22.47 18.55 31.08
C LEU A 303 -23.87 18.84 31.65
N ALA A 304 -24.20 18.27 32.81
CA ALA A 304 -25.50 18.48 33.45
C ALA A 304 -25.70 19.91 33.93
N ARG A 305 -24.64 20.49 34.53
CA ARG A 305 -24.59 21.86 35.06
C ARG A 305 -24.34 22.92 33.98
N GLY A 306 -23.90 22.52 32.79
CA GLY A 306 -23.57 23.45 31.69
C GLY A 306 -22.19 24.10 31.85
N GLU A 307 -21.36 23.57 32.75
CA GLU A 307 -19.98 24.00 33.00
C GLU A 307 -19.04 23.50 31.89
N LEU A 308 -19.38 22.37 31.25
CA LEU A 308 -18.67 21.85 30.10
C LEU A 308 -19.47 22.11 28.82
N GLN A 309 -18.84 22.82 27.89
CA GLN A 309 -19.26 22.93 26.50
C GLN A 309 -18.30 22.12 25.63
N CYS A 310 -18.82 21.18 24.85
CA CYS A 310 -18.00 20.33 24.00
C CYS A 310 -18.62 20.01 22.64
N ILE A 311 -17.76 19.66 21.70
CA ILE A 311 -18.08 19.08 20.40
C ILE A 311 -17.57 17.64 20.44
N GLY A 312 -18.47 16.68 20.31
CA GLY A 312 -18.11 15.27 20.22
C GLY A 312 -18.13 14.78 18.78
N ALA A 313 -17.23 13.87 18.40
CA ALA A 313 -17.30 13.13 17.15
C ALA A 313 -17.37 11.62 17.40
N THR A 314 -18.19 10.89 16.64
CA THR A 314 -18.34 9.43 16.78
C THR A 314 -18.94 8.83 15.50
N THR A 315 -18.96 7.50 15.38
CA THR A 315 -19.69 6.80 14.32
C THR A 315 -21.16 6.59 14.71
N LEU A 316 -22.01 6.25 13.74
CA LEU A 316 -23.43 6.00 14.00
C LEU A 316 -23.64 4.81 14.95
N ASP A 317 -22.85 3.75 14.77
CA ASP A 317 -22.93 2.54 15.57
C ASP A 317 -22.54 2.77 17.04
N GLU A 318 -21.45 3.50 17.26
CA GLU A 318 -21.00 3.89 18.59
C GLU A 318 -21.99 4.82 19.28
N TYR A 319 -22.55 5.79 18.55
CA TYR A 319 -23.56 6.69 19.08
C TYR A 319 -24.77 5.92 19.60
N ARG A 320 -25.29 4.98 18.80
CA ARG A 320 -26.41 4.10 19.18
C ARG A 320 -26.07 3.20 20.37
N LYS A 321 -24.84 2.67 20.42
CA LYS A 321 -24.41 1.75 21.48
C LYS A 321 -24.17 2.45 22.82
N HIS A 322 -23.58 3.64 22.80
CA HIS A 322 -23.03 4.26 24.02
C HIS A 322 -23.66 5.61 24.41
N ILE A 323 -24.15 6.40 23.46
CA ILE A 323 -24.68 7.76 23.73
C ILE A 323 -26.21 7.75 23.80
N GLU A 324 -26.88 7.18 22.80
CA GLU A 324 -28.35 7.19 22.68
C GLU A 324 -29.03 6.39 23.81
N LYS A 325 -28.40 5.30 24.26
CA LYS A 325 -28.91 4.51 25.38
C LYS A 325 -28.77 5.21 26.74
N ASP A 326 -27.92 6.23 26.84
CA ASP A 326 -27.68 6.95 28.09
C ASP A 326 -28.53 8.24 28.16
N ALA A 327 -29.62 8.17 28.91
CA ALA A 327 -30.57 9.28 29.05
C ALA A 327 -29.97 10.56 29.66
N ALA A 328 -28.80 10.51 30.31
CA ALA A 328 -28.13 11.72 30.81
C ALA A 328 -27.39 12.45 29.68
N LEU A 329 -26.71 11.69 28.80
CA LEU A 329 -25.93 12.24 27.69
C LEU A 329 -26.80 12.63 26.50
N GLU A 330 -27.81 11.83 26.15
CA GLU A 330 -28.78 12.10 25.08
C GLU A 330 -29.50 13.45 25.30
N ARG A 331 -29.73 13.84 26.56
CA ARG A 331 -30.34 15.13 26.91
C ARG A 331 -29.39 16.32 26.81
N ARG A 332 -28.09 16.10 26.60
CA ARG A 332 -27.04 17.14 26.54
C ARG A 332 -26.43 17.30 25.17
N PHE A 333 -26.39 16.23 24.38
CA PHE A 333 -25.93 16.27 23.02
C PHE A 333 -27.05 16.55 22.01
N GLN A 334 -26.70 17.24 20.94
CA GLN A 334 -27.52 17.39 19.75
C GLN A 334 -26.81 16.72 18.59
N SER A 335 -27.44 15.72 17.97
CA SER A 335 -26.90 15.04 16.80
C SER A 335 -26.85 15.97 15.58
N ILE A 336 -25.74 15.88 14.86
CA ILE A 336 -25.49 16.48 13.54
C ILE A 336 -24.93 15.36 12.67
N ILE A 337 -25.66 14.97 11.63
CA ILE A 337 -25.22 13.94 10.69
C ILE A 337 -24.21 14.57 9.74
N VAL A 338 -23.05 13.93 9.59
CA VAL A 338 -21.98 14.31 8.67
C VAL A 338 -21.93 13.25 7.58
N GLU A 339 -22.40 13.62 6.40
CA GLU A 339 -22.43 12.74 5.24
C GLU A 339 -21.07 12.68 4.54
N GLU A 340 -20.81 11.55 3.88
CA GLU A 340 -19.69 11.41 2.96
C GLU A 340 -19.86 12.43 1.81
N PRO A 341 -18.85 13.26 1.51
CA PRO A 341 -18.94 14.25 0.46
C PRO A 341 -19.10 13.61 -0.91
N SER A 342 -19.75 14.32 -1.81
CA SER A 342 -19.82 13.97 -3.22
C SER A 342 -18.43 14.01 -3.88
N ILE A 343 -18.32 13.42 -5.07
CA ILE A 343 -17.08 13.46 -5.87
C ILE A 343 -16.69 14.92 -6.18
N GLU A 344 -17.66 15.78 -6.47
CA GLU A 344 -17.43 17.19 -6.82
C GLU A 344 -16.93 18.00 -5.61
N GLU A 345 -17.53 17.77 -4.44
CA GLU A 345 -17.06 18.36 -3.18
C GLU A 345 -15.65 17.86 -2.83
N THR A 346 -15.40 16.56 -3.00
CA THR A 346 -14.06 15.98 -2.75
C THR A 346 -13.01 16.56 -3.68
N VAL A 347 -13.31 16.75 -4.97
CA VAL A 347 -12.40 17.43 -5.91
C VAL A 347 -12.11 18.86 -5.45
N SER A 348 -13.09 19.54 -4.88
CA SER A 348 -12.91 20.90 -4.34
C SER A 348 -12.02 20.89 -3.08
N VAL A 349 -12.21 19.92 -2.18
CA VAL A 349 -11.33 19.69 -1.01
C VAL A 349 -9.89 19.47 -1.47
N LEU A 350 -9.66 18.54 -2.39
CA LEU A 350 -8.32 18.24 -2.91
C LEU A 350 -7.66 19.43 -3.61
N LYS A 351 -8.45 20.28 -4.29
CA LYS A 351 -7.93 21.52 -4.90
C LYS A 351 -7.48 22.53 -3.85
N GLY A 352 -8.19 22.68 -2.74
CA GLY A 352 -7.77 23.61 -1.69
C GLY A 352 -6.59 23.10 -0.86
N LEU A 353 -6.42 21.77 -0.76
CA LEU A 353 -5.23 21.16 -0.13
C LEU A 353 -4.01 21.09 -1.06
N ARG A 354 -4.19 21.37 -2.36
CA ARG A 354 -3.17 21.20 -3.39
C ARG A 354 -1.84 21.87 -3.04
N ASP A 355 -1.87 23.16 -2.71
CA ASP A 355 -0.66 23.95 -2.48
C ASP A 355 0.14 23.42 -1.28
N ILE A 356 -0.55 22.88 -0.27
CA ILE A 356 0.04 22.30 0.94
C ILE A 356 0.80 21.01 0.59
N TYR A 357 0.17 20.11 -0.16
CA TYR A 357 0.80 18.86 -0.59
C TYR A 357 1.90 19.07 -1.65
N GLU A 358 1.71 20.01 -2.58
CA GLU A 358 2.73 20.41 -3.55
C GLU A 358 4.00 20.92 -2.83
N ALA A 359 3.84 21.79 -1.84
CA ALA A 359 4.96 22.31 -1.05
C ALA A 359 5.64 21.23 -0.19
N HIS A 360 4.85 20.37 0.46
CA HIS A 360 5.35 19.30 1.32
C HIS A 360 6.20 18.29 0.53
N HIS A 361 5.67 17.83 -0.61
CA HIS A 361 6.32 16.81 -1.44
C HIS A 361 7.28 17.38 -2.47
N ARG A 362 7.20 18.68 -2.77
CA ARG A 362 7.95 19.36 -3.86
C ARG A 362 7.63 18.75 -5.22
N VAL A 363 6.32 18.64 -5.48
CA VAL A 363 5.76 18.07 -6.71
C VAL A 363 4.66 19.01 -7.22
N LYS A 364 4.29 18.90 -8.50
CA LYS A 364 3.07 19.53 -9.03
C LYS A 364 1.96 18.51 -9.18
N ILE A 365 0.75 18.85 -8.77
CA ILE A 365 -0.40 17.96 -8.84
C ILE A 365 -1.29 18.41 -10.00
N THR A 366 -1.50 17.57 -11.01
CA THR A 366 -2.37 17.94 -12.14
C THR A 366 -3.85 17.95 -11.73
N ASN A 367 -4.65 18.78 -12.41
CA ASN A 367 -6.12 18.77 -12.22
C ASN A 367 -6.74 17.42 -12.56
N GLU A 368 -6.14 16.69 -13.51
CA GLU A 368 -6.57 15.35 -13.89
C GLU A 368 -6.25 14.33 -12.79
N ALA A 369 -5.09 14.41 -12.14
CA ALA A 369 -4.75 13.59 -10.98
C ALA A 369 -5.74 13.80 -9.82
N ILE A 370 -6.12 15.04 -9.52
CA ILE A 370 -7.13 15.34 -8.48
C ILE A 370 -8.48 14.67 -8.80
N LYS A 371 -8.96 14.85 -10.05
CA LYS A 371 -10.21 14.20 -10.49
C LYS A 371 -10.10 12.68 -10.45
N ALA A 372 -8.94 12.14 -10.83
CA ALA A 372 -8.68 10.70 -10.79
C ALA A 372 -8.68 10.17 -9.36
N ALA A 373 -8.05 10.86 -8.41
CA ALA A 373 -8.03 10.46 -7.00
C ALA A 373 -9.45 10.33 -6.44
N ALA A 374 -10.33 11.30 -6.70
CA ALA A 374 -11.70 11.25 -6.22
C ALA A 374 -12.52 10.13 -6.91
N ASN A 375 -12.45 10.01 -8.24
CA ASN A 375 -13.24 9.01 -8.99
C ASN A 375 -12.76 7.57 -8.76
N LEU A 376 -11.46 7.34 -8.79
CA LEU A 376 -10.88 6.00 -8.67
C LEU A 376 -10.99 5.51 -7.21
N SER A 377 -10.76 6.36 -6.21
CA SER A 377 -10.97 5.94 -4.82
C SER A 377 -12.43 5.63 -4.52
N ARG A 378 -13.39 6.38 -5.08
CA ARG A 378 -14.83 6.07 -4.96
C ARG A 378 -15.16 4.70 -5.57
N ARG A 379 -14.57 4.39 -6.73
CA ARG A 379 -14.91 3.20 -7.52
C ARG A 379 -14.22 1.92 -7.04
N TYR A 380 -12.96 2.01 -6.60
CA TYR A 380 -12.10 0.85 -6.35
C TYR A 380 -11.77 0.65 -4.87
N ILE A 381 -11.84 1.69 -4.03
CA ILE A 381 -11.56 1.61 -2.58
C ILE A 381 -12.88 1.76 -1.83
N THR A 382 -13.57 0.66 -1.57
CA THR A 382 -14.96 0.65 -1.03
C THR A 382 -15.04 0.55 0.48
N ASP A 383 -13.97 0.14 1.15
CA ASP A 383 -13.86 -0.02 2.61
C ASP A 383 -13.58 1.29 3.36
N ARG A 384 -13.30 2.38 2.62
CA ARG A 384 -13.04 3.72 3.15
C ARG A 384 -13.97 4.76 2.53
N PHE A 385 -14.09 5.91 3.20
CA PHE A 385 -14.97 7.01 2.81
C PHE A 385 -14.19 8.20 2.27
N LEU A 386 -14.81 8.97 1.37
CA LEU A 386 -14.30 10.28 0.96
C LEU A 386 -14.41 11.31 2.11
N PRO A 387 -13.57 12.35 2.12
CA PRO A 387 -12.49 12.64 1.18
C PRO A 387 -11.14 11.95 1.53
N ASP A 388 -11.03 11.36 2.72
CA ASP A 388 -9.81 10.78 3.29
C ASP A 388 -9.04 9.86 2.33
N LYS A 389 -9.71 8.83 1.81
CA LYS A 389 -9.08 7.90 0.84
C LYS A 389 -8.56 8.58 -0.43
N ALA A 390 -9.11 9.71 -0.84
CA ALA A 390 -8.64 10.43 -2.02
C ALA A 390 -7.46 11.36 -1.68
N ILE A 391 -7.42 11.91 -0.46
CA ILE A 391 -6.30 12.66 0.08
C ILE A 391 -5.08 11.75 0.20
N ASP A 392 -5.25 10.57 0.79
CA ASP A 392 -4.16 9.60 0.95
C ASP A 392 -3.54 9.18 -0.40
N LEU A 393 -4.36 9.01 -1.45
CA LEU A 393 -3.85 8.70 -2.79
C LEU A 393 -2.95 9.81 -3.35
N ILE A 394 -3.31 11.08 -3.11
CA ILE A 394 -2.51 12.23 -3.52
C ILE A 394 -1.21 12.31 -2.71
N ASP A 395 -1.29 12.06 -1.41
CA ASP A 395 -0.14 12.07 -0.51
C ASP A 395 0.88 10.97 -0.88
N GLU A 396 0.41 9.74 -1.08
CA GLU A 396 1.25 8.63 -1.49
C GLU A 396 1.83 8.84 -2.90
N ALA A 397 1.05 9.40 -3.82
CA ALA A 397 1.54 9.76 -5.15
C ALA A 397 2.67 10.80 -5.07
N GLY A 398 2.50 11.81 -4.22
CA GLY A 398 3.53 12.83 -4.00
C GLY A 398 4.83 12.21 -3.48
N SER A 399 4.72 11.34 -2.48
CA SER A 399 5.86 10.61 -1.93
C SER A 399 6.54 9.70 -2.97
N LYS A 400 5.77 8.92 -3.72
CA LYS A 400 6.26 7.95 -4.72
C LYS A 400 6.96 8.62 -5.90
N VAL A 401 6.34 9.66 -6.47
CA VAL A 401 6.90 10.41 -7.60
C VAL A 401 8.19 11.12 -7.18
N ARG A 402 8.21 11.72 -5.99
CA ARG A 402 9.42 12.32 -5.41
C ARG A 402 10.54 11.32 -5.19
N LEU A 403 10.23 10.10 -4.76
CA LEU A 403 11.22 9.04 -4.58
C LEU A 403 11.80 8.58 -5.92
N LYS A 404 10.97 8.41 -6.96
CA LYS A 404 11.43 8.06 -8.31
C LYS A 404 12.47 9.05 -8.85
N GLU A 405 12.20 10.36 -8.75
CA GLU A 405 13.14 11.42 -9.15
C GLU A 405 14.47 11.39 -8.40
N ASN A 406 14.44 11.00 -7.12
CA ASN A 406 15.66 10.91 -6.30
C ASN A 406 16.42 9.59 -6.49
N THR A 407 15.82 8.61 -7.15
CA THR A 407 16.42 7.30 -7.44
C THR A 407 17.13 7.35 -8.79
N ALA A 408 18.27 6.65 -8.92
CA ALA A 408 18.95 6.57 -10.20
C ALA A 408 18.05 5.86 -11.24
N PRO A 409 17.93 6.37 -12.48
CA PRO A 409 17.18 5.72 -13.55
C PRO A 409 17.55 4.25 -13.73
N PRO A 410 16.61 3.38 -14.19
CA PRO A 410 16.88 1.98 -14.47
C PRO A 410 18.07 1.78 -15.41
N GLU A 411 18.24 2.68 -16.37
CA GLU A 411 19.37 2.68 -17.31
C GLU A 411 20.73 2.82 -16.60
N ILE A 412 20.86 3.73 -15.63
CA ILE A 412 22.07 3.85 -14.79
C ILE A 412 22.30 2.56 -14.00
N LYS A 413 21.24 1.96 -13.46
CA LYS A 413 21.34 0.70 -12.70
C LYS A 413 21.79 -0.48 -13.59
N ASN A 414 21.27 -0.57 -14.81
CA ASN A 414 21.63 -1.59 -15.78
C ASN A 414 23.06 -1.42 -16.29
N LEU A 415 23.48 -0.19 -16.62
CA LEU A 415 24.85 0.12 -17.01
C LEU A 415 25.86 -0.20 -15.90
N ASN A 416 25.56 0.09 -14.63
CA ASN A 416 26.43 -0.31 -13.51
C ASN A 416 26.55 -1.85 -13.40
N LYS A 417 25.44 -2.60 -13.55
CA LYS A 417 25.47 -4.07 -13.53
C LYS A 417 26.29 -4.63 -14.69
N GLU A 418 26.15 -4.06 -15.89
CA GLU A 418 26.91 -4.50 -17.05
C GLU A 418 28.40 -4.18 -16.89
N LEU A 419 28.73 -3.01 -16.36
CA LEU A 419 30.11 -2.62 -16.05
C LEU A 419 30.75 -3.58 -15.05
N GLU A 420 30.07 -3.88 -13.94
CA GLU A 420 30.53 -4.82 -12.92
C GLU A 420 30.76 -6.23 -13.49
N ARG A 421 29.87 -6.69 -14.39
CA ARG A 421 30.05 -7.96 -15.10
C ARG A 421 31.30 -7.94 -15.99
N VAL A 422 31.49 -6.88 -16.78
CA VAL A 422 32.64 -6.75 -17.68
C VAL A 422 33.95 -6.63 -16.89
N GLU A 423 33.96 -5.95 -15.75
CA GLU A 423 35.11 -5.89 -14.84
C GLU A 423 35.51 -7.28 -14.33
N GLN A 424 34.53 -8.08 -13.89
CA GLN A 424 34.76 -9.46 -13.42
C GLN A 424 35.27 -10.37 -14.56
N GLU A 425 34.65 -10.30 -15.74
CA GLU A 425 35.07 -11.06 -16.92
C GLU A 425 36.50 -10.69 -17.34
N LYS A 426 36.85 -9.39 -17.30
CA LYS A 426 38.20 -8.88 -17.60
C LYS A 426 39.21 -9.44 -16.59
N GLU A 427 38.91 -9.37 -15.30
CA GLU A 427 39.81 -9.86 -14.25
C GLU A 427 40.05 -11.37 -14.35
N ALA A 428 39.00 -12.14 -14.70
CA ALA A 428 39.11 -13.57 -14.98
C ALA A 428 39.98 -13.85 -16.22
N ALA A 429 39.80 -13.10 -17.31
CA ALA A 429 40.62 -13.23 -18.53
C ALA A 429 42.11 -12.89 -18.26
N VAL A 430 42.38 -11.88 -17.44
CA VAL A 430 43.75 -11.54 -17.00
C VAL A 430 44.37 -12.68 -16.18
N LYS A 431 43.61 -13.27 -15.24
CA LYS A 431 44.06 -14.42 -14.43
C LYS A 431 44.33 -15.66 -15.30
N ALA A 432 43.53 -15.86 -16.34
CA ALA A 432 43.69 -16.96 -17.31
C ALA A 432 44.76 -16.70 -18.37
N GLN A 433 45.43 -15.54 -18.35
CA GLN A 433 46.42 -15.11 -19.36
C GLN A 433 45.85 -14.96 -20.78
N GLU A 434 44.53 -14.77 -20.92
CA GLU A 434 43.83 -14.48 -22.17
C GLU A 434 43.92 -12.98 -22.50
N PHE A 435 45.13 -12.49 -22.81
CA PHE A 435 45.40 -11.04 -22.94
C PHE A 435 44.60 -10.33 -24.04
N GLU A 436 44.30 -11.01 -25.15
CA GLU A 436 43.54 -10.43 -26.27
C GLU A 436 42.08 -10.19 -25.89
N LYS A 437 41.47 -11.13 -25.17
CA LYS A 437 40.11 -11.02 -24.61
C LYS A 437 40.05 -9.97 -23.49
N ALA A 438 41.06 -9.92 -22.63
CA ALA A 438 41.17 -8.89 -21.62
C ALA A 438 41.26 -7.47 -22.22
N ALA A 439 41.95 -7.31 -23.36
CA ALA A 439 42.01 -6.03 -24.07
C ALA A 439 40.64 -5.63 -24.65
N GLN A 440 39.91 -6.55 -25.26
CA GLN A 440 38.55 -6.30 -25.76
C GLN A 440 37.57 -5.91 -24.62
N LEU A 441 37.65 -6.61 -23.49
CA LEU A 441 36.82 -6.33 -22.31
C LEU A 441 37.16 -4.97 -21.68
N ARG A 442 38.44 -4.59 -21.65
CA ARG A 442 38.87 -3.25 -21.21
C ARG A 442 38.34 -2.14 -22.10
N ASP A 443 38.34 -2.33 -23.42
CA ASP A 443 37.81 -1.33 -24.34
C ASP A 443 36.28 -1.23 -24.21
N LYS A 444 35.60 -2.35 -23.95
CA LYS A 444 34.15 -2.38 -23.65
C LYS A 444 33.82 -1.72 -22.31
N GLU A 445 34.61 -1.97 -21.26
CA GLU A 445 34.52 -1.31 -19.95
C GLU A 445 34.59 0.20 -20.11
N ARG A 446 35.60 0.71 -20.84
CA ARG A 446 35.75 2.14 -21.09
C ARG A 446 34.55 2.75 -21.83
N GLN A 447 34.00 2.04 -22.83
CA GLN A 447 32.78 2.49 -23.52
C GLN A 447 31.56 2.54 -22.58
N LEU A 448 31.43 1.58 -21.66
CA LEU A 448 30.37 1.56 -20.66
C LEU A 448 30.55 2.66 -19.62
N GLU A 449 31.78 2.95 -19.19
CA GLU A 449 32.12 4.07 -18.30
C GLU A 449 31.75 5.41 -18.95
N ASP A 450 32.15 5.64 -20.21
CA ASP A 450 31.85 6.87 -20.95
C ASP A 450 30.34 7.07 -21.10
N LYS A 451 29.59 6.00 -21.43
CA LYS A 451 28.12 6.04 -21.50
C LYS A 451 27.48 6.31 -20.14
N LEU A 452 27.95 5.64 -19.09
CA LEU A 452 27.45 5.80 -17.73
C LEU A 452 27.70 7.23 -17.23
N GLU A 453 28.84 7.83 -17.56
CA GLU A 453 29.16 9.21 -17.21
C GLU A 453 28.27 10.20 -17.96
N ALA A 454 28.05 9.99 -19.27
CA ALA A 454 27.11 10.79 -20.06
C ALA A 454 25.69 10.76 -19.49
N VAL A 455 25.13 9.57 -19.24
CA VAL A 455 23.77 9.41 -18.68
C VAL A 455 23.69 9.96 -17.25
N LYS A 456 24.72 9.78 -16.42
CA LYS A 456 24.79 10.39 -15.08
C LYS A 456 24.83 11.92 -15.14
N GLN A 457 25.49 12.48 -16.13
CA GLN A 457 25.61 13.93 -16.29
C GLN A 457 24.29 14.52 -16.79
N GLU A 458 23.67 13.91 -17.80
CA GLU A 458 22.33 14.25 -18.27
C GLU A 458 21.29 14.18 -17.15
N TRP A 459 21.31 13.09 -16.36
CA TRP A 459 20.44 12.97 -15.19
C TRP A 459 20.70 14.08 -14.15
N LYS A 460 21.96 14.44 -13.89
CA LYS A 460 22.28 15.55 -12.96
C LYS A 460 21.85 16.91 -13.48
N ASP A 461 21.94 17.14 -14.79
CA ASP A 461 21.57 18.39 -15.44
C ASP A 461 20.04 18.56 -15.50
N ASN A 462 19.30 17.43 -15.56
CA ASN A 462 17.85 17.39 -15.41
C ASN A 462 17.41 17.44 -13.93
N LYS A 463 18.29 17.08 -12.99
CA LYS A 463 18.02 17.07 -11.55
C LYS A 463 17.80 18.49 -11.02
N GLY A 464 16.53 18.84 -10.80
CA GLY A 464 16.10 20.12 -10.23
C GLY A 464 15.68 21.19 -11.25
N ARG A 465 15.55 20.83 -12.54
CA ARG A 465 14.92 21.71 -13.54
C ARG A 465 13.41 21.49 -13.66
N ASP A 466 12.95 20.26 -13.50
CA ASP A 466 11.52 19.92 -13.55
C ASP A 466 11.03 19.53 -12.15
N GLU A 467 9.98 20.22 -11.68
CA GLU A 467 9.23 19.76 -10.51
C GLU A 467 8.49 18.49 -10.88
N ALA A 468 8.68 17.42 -10.11
CA ALA A 468 8.06 16.14 -10.39
C ALA A 468 6.53 16.30 -10.45
N VAL A 469 5.87 15.76 -11.47
CA VAL A 469 4.44 15.99 -11.70
C VAL A 469 3.64 14.72 -11.38
N ILE A 470 2.60 14.85 -10.56
CA ILE A 470 1.62 13.80 -10.33
C ILE A 470 0.59 13.80 -11.45
N THR A 471 0.54 12.69 -12.18
CA THR A 471 -0.39 12.45 -13.29
C THR A 471 -1.56 11.58 -12.87
N LYS A 472 -2.54 11.41 -13.76
CA LYS A 472 -3.66 10.47 -13.56
C LYS A 472 -3.15 9.02 -13.45
N GLU A 473 -2.11 8.69 -14.21
CA GLU A 473 -1.52 7.37 -14.29
C GLU A 473 -0.82 6.99 -12.97
N ASP A 474 -0.17 7.96 -12.31
CA ASP A 474 0.42 7.74 -10.99
C ASP A 474 -0.63 7.37 -9.94
N ILE A 475 -1.78 8.05 -9.96
CA ILE A 475 -2.91 7.75 -9.08
C ILE A 475 -3.48 6.36 -9.40
N ALA A 476 -3.70 6.04 -10.67
CA ALA A 476 -4.20 4.73 -11.08
C ALA A 476 -3.24 3.59 -10.64
N ALA A 477 -1.93 3.80 -10.76
CA ALA A 477 -0.94 2.83 -10.34
C ALA A 477 -0.95 2.60 -8.81
N ILE A 478 -1.23 3.63 -8.00
CA ILE A 478 -1.33 3.49 -6.54
C ILE A 478 -2.62 2.77 -6.16
N VAL A 479 -3.75 3.15 -6.77
CA VAL A 479 -5.01 2.42 -6.56
C VAL A 479 -4.82 0.95 -6.93
N SER A 480 -4.11 0.66 -8.02
CA SER A 480 -3.82 -0.71 -8.42
C SER A 480 -2.99 -1.47 -7.40
N ASN A 481 -1.95 -0.83 -6.86
CA ASN A 481 -1.13 -1.42 -5.81
C ASN A 481 -1.90 -1.68 -4.51
N TRP A 482 -2.78 -0.76 -4.11
CA TRP A 482 -3.56 -0.88 -2.87
C TRP A 482 -4.63 -1.95 -2.95
N THR A 483 -5.30 -2.02 -4.09
CA THR A 483 -6.48 -2.86 -4.29
C THR A 483 -6.14 -4.20 -4.95
N GLY A 484 -4.94 -4.33 -5.53
CA GLY A 484 -4.57 -5.44 -6.41
C GLY A 484 -5.26 -5.40 -7.78
N VAL A 485 -5.92 -4.29 -8.11
CA VAL A 485 -6.79 -4.18 -9.29
C VAL A 485 -6.11 -3.36 -10.38
N PRO A 486 -5.95 -3.86 -11.61
CA PRO A 486 -5.51 -3.02 -12.72
C PRO A 486 -6.52 -1.87 -12.96
N VAL A 487 -6.14 -0.64 -12.57
CA VAL A 487 -6.97 0.58 -12.72
C VAL A 487 -6.51 1.47 -13.87
N THR A 488 -5.40 1.11 -14.51
CA THR A 488 -5.08 1.62 -15.84
C THR A 488 -6.30 1.43 -16.76
N LYS A 489 -6.53 2.37 -17.69
CA LYS A 489 -7.49 2.12 -18.78
C LYS A 489 -7.22 0.71 -19.32
N LEU A 490 -8.25 0.01 -19.82
CA LEU A 490 -8.06 -1.11 -20.74
C LEU A 490 -6.88 -0.73 -21.63
N THR A 491 -5.72 -1.31 -21.36
CA THR A 491 -4.54 -1.02 -22.14
C THR A 491 -4.86 -1.53 -23.54
N GLU A 492 -4.14 -1.05 -24.55
CA GLU A 492 -4.24 -1.71 -25.86
C GLU A 492 -4.01 -3.23 -25.68
N ASP A 493 -3.08 -3.60 -24.79
CA ASP A 493 -2.83 -4.96 -24.33
C ASP A 493 -4.06 -5.67 -23.72
N GLU A 494 -4.80 -5.08 -22.76
CA GLU A 494 -6.00 -5.71 -22.19
C GLU A 494 -7.13 -5.85 -23.22
N THR A 495 -7.26 -4.88 -24.13
CA THR A 495 -8.27 -4.93 -25.20
C THR A 495 -7.92 -6.03 -26.19
N GLU A 496 -6.65 -6.15 -26.56
CA GLU A 496 -6.15 -7.19 -27.45
C GLU A 496 -6.29 -8.58 -26.83
N LYS A 497 -5.95 -8.74 -25.54
CA LYS A 497 -6.21 -9.97 -24.77
C LYS A 497 -7.69 -10.35 -24.77
N LEU A 498 -8.60 -9.39 -24.58
CA LEU A 498 -10.05 -9.66 -24.62
C LEU A 498 -10.57 -10.01 -26.03
N LEU A 499 -9.93 -9.53 -27.08
CA LEU A 499 -10.25 -9.88 -28.46
C LEU A 499 -9.74 -11.28 -28.83
N ARG A 500 -8.65 -11.73 -28.21
CA ARG A 500 -8.07 -13.07 -28.36
C ARG A 500 -8.44 -14.03 -27.23
N LEU A 501 -9.43 -13.69 -26.40
CA LEU A 501 -9.76 -14.47 -25.20
C LEU A 501 -10.08 -15.94 -25.52
N GLU A 502 -10.76 -16.21 -26.63
CA GLU A 502 -11.02 -17.57 -27.10
C GLU A 502 -9.71 -18.33 -27.41
N GLU A 503 -8.74 -17.68 -28.07
CA GLU A 503 -7.43 -18.26 -28.40
C GLU A 503 -6.63 -18.57 -27.12
N GLU A 504 -6.55 -17.62 -26.20
CA GLU A 504 -5.87 -17.75 -24.90
C GLU A 504 -6.47 -18.90 -24.06
N LEU A 505 -7.81 -19.03 -24.04
CA LEU A 505 -8.48 -20.12 -23.34
C LEU A 505 -8.23 -21.48 -24.03
N HIS A 506 -8.11 -21.51 -25.35
CA HIS A 506 -7.85 -22.72 -26.13
C HIS A 506 -6.45 -23.29 -25.94
N GLU A 507 -5.48 -22.49 -25.51
CA GLU A 507 -4.12 -22.98 -25.20
C GLU A 507 -4.15 -24.04 -24.09
N ARG A 508 -5.03 -23.87 -23.09
CA ARG A 508 -5.15 -24.81 -21.95
C ARG A 508 -6.38 -25.69 -22.00
N ILE A 509 -7.46 -25.27 -22.66
CA ILE A 509 -8.75 -25.97 -22.66
C ILE A 509 -9.00 -26.68 -23.99
N VAL A 510 -9.09 -28.01 -23.90
CA VAL A 510 -9.24 -28.89 -25.06
C VAL A 510 -10.69 -29.32 -25.27
N GLY A 511 -11.21 -29.15 -26.48
CA GLY A 511 -12.47 -29.76 -26.96
C GLY A 511 -13.78 -29.11 -26.47
N GLN A 512 -13.72 -27.99 -25.74
CA GLN A 512 -14.89 -27.33 -25.14
C GLN A 512 -15.18 -25.97 -25.81
N ASN A 513 -15.21 -25.95 -27.15
CA ASN A 513 -15.30 -24.72 -27.96
C ASN A 513 -16.54 -23.88 -27.61
N GLU A 514 -17.71 -24.53 -27.49
CA GLU A 514 -18.96 -23.85 -27.18
C GLU A 514 -18.97 -23.23 -25.77
N ALA A 515 -18.24 -23.84 -24.82
CA ALA A 515 -18.09 -23.32 -23.47
C ALA A 515 -17.19 -22.07 -23.48
N ILE A 516 -16.08 -22.13 -24.22
CA ILE A 516 -15.12 -21.03 -24.36
C ILE A 516 -15.80 -19.84 -25.04
N ASP A 517 -16.47 -20.05 -26.18
CA ASP A 517 -17.19 -19.01 -26.92
C ASP A 517 -18.23 -18.31 -26.05
N ALA A 518 -19.04 -19.08 -25.32
CA ALA A 518 -20.08 -18.53 -24.45
C ALA A 518 -19.51 -17.66 -23.32
N VAL A 519 -18.44 -18.13 -22.67
CA VAL A 519 -17.75 -17.38 -21.61
C VAL A 519 -17.10 -16.11 -22.18
N ALA A 520 -16.35 -16.24 -23.28
CA ALA A 520 -15.63 -15.13 -23.87
C ALA A 520 -16.58 -14.01 -24.34
N GLN A 521 -17.69 -14.37 -24.99
CA GLN A 521 -18.71 -13.40 -25.38
C GLN A 521 -19.35 -12.68 -24.19
N ALA A 522 -19.71 -13.41 -23.13
CA ALA A 522 -20.32 -12.81 -21.94
C ALA A 522 -19.36 -11.85 -21.21
N VAL A 523 -18.09 -12.24 -21.09
CA VAL A 523 -17.04 -11.41 -20.50
C VAL A 523 -16.77 -10.16 -21.35
N ARG A 524 -16.68 -10.30 -22.68
CA ARG A 524 -16.50 -9.18 -23.62
C ARG A 524 -17.65 -8.19 -23.54
N ARG A 525 -18.91 -8.65 -23.46
CA ARG A 525 -20.09 -7.78 -23.27
C ARG A 525 -19.99 -6.95 -21.99
N ALA A 526 -19.55 -7.57 -20.89
CA ALA A 526 -19.39 -6.87 -19.62
C ALA A 526 -18.26 -5.83 -19.67
N ARG A 527 -17.09 -6.18 -20.24
CA ARG A 527 -15.95 -5.28 -20.36
C ARG A 527 -16.18 -4.13 -21.34
N ALA A 528 -16.99 -4.34 -22.38
CA ALA A 528 -17.43 -3.29 -23.30
C ALA A 528 -18.47 -2.32 -22.69
N GLY A 529 -18.89 -2.53 -21.44
CA GLY A 529 -19.89 -1.70 -20.76
C GLY A 529 -21.31 -1.87 -21.29
N LEU A 530 -21.58 -2.97 -22.01
CA LEU A 530 -22.91 -3.30 -22.55
C LEU A 530 -23.79 -4.06 -21.53
N LYS A 531 -23.21 -4.43 -20.38
CA LYS A 531 -23.89 -5.08 -19.26
C LYS A 531 -24.23 -4.08 -18.15
N ASP A 532 -25.26 -4.37 -17.36
CA ASP A 532 -25.58 -3.60 -16.16
C ASP A 532 -24.37 -3.55 -15.21
N PRO A 533 -23.84 -2.35 -14.88
CA PRO A 533 -22.68 -2.21 -14.00
C PRO A 533 -22.93 -2.66 -12.56
N LYS A 534 -24.19 -2.91 -12.17
CA LYS A 534 -24.53 -3.43 -10.85
C LYS A 534 -24.39 -4.95 -10.73
N ARG A 535 -24.22 -5.69 -11.83
CA ARG A 535 -24.13 -7.15 -11.80
C ARG A 535 -22.68 -7.63 -11.90
N PRO A 536 -22.37 -8.88 -11.50
CA PRO A 536 -21.05 -9.47 -11.73
C PRO A 536 -20.65 -9.44 -13.20
N ILE A 537 -19.35 -9.54 -13.52
CA ILE A 537 -18.83 -9.55 -14.91
C ILE A 537 -19.49 -10.67 -15.72
N GLY A 538 -19.57 -11.86 -15.14
CA GLY A 538 -20.23 -13.02 -15.75
C GLY A 538 -20.82 -13.92 -14.67
N SER A 539 -21.91 -14.60 -15.00
CA SER A 539 -22.58 -15.57 -14.14
C SER A 539 -22.99 -16.79 -14.94
N PHE A 540 -22.39 -17.93 -14.61
CA PHE A 540 -22.43 -19.13 -15.42
C PHE A 540 -22.78 -20.35 -14.58
N ILE A 541 -23.50 -21.30 -15.18
CA ILE A 541 -23.58 -22.66 -14.68
C ILE A 541 -22.97 -23.64 -15.68
N PHE A 542 -22.01 -24.44 -15.22
CA PHE A 542 -21.25 -25.41 -15.99
C PHE A 542 -21.79 -26.82 -15.72
N LEU A 543 -22.42 -27.42 -16.74
CA LEU A 543 -23.03 -28.74 -16.70
C LEU A 543 -22.16 -29.75 -17.45
N GLY A 544 -22.09 -31.00 -16.99
CA GLY A 544 -21.26 -32.03 -17.62
C GLY A 544 -20.89 -33.17 -16.67
N PRO A 545 -20.21 -34.23 -17.13
CA PRO A 545 -19.62 -35.23 -16.25
C PRO A 545 -18.38 -34.67 -15.52
N THR A 546 -17.83 -35.45 -14.60
CA THR A 546 -16.60 -35.05 -13.91
C THR A 546 -15.38 -35.22 -14.81
N GLY A 547 -14.40 -34.31 -14.70
CA GLY A 547 -13.13 -34.47 -15.43
C GLY A 547 -13.11 -34.00 -16.89
N VAL A 548 -14.12 -33.25 -17.33
CA VAL A 548 -14.20 -32.67 -18.68
C VAL A 548 -13.68 -31.23 -18.81
N GLY A 549 -13.12 -30.65 -17.73
CA GLY A 549 -12.48 -29.32 -17.78
C GLY A 549 -13.27 -28.15 -17.20
N LYS A 550 -14.41 -28.37 -16.51
CA LYS A 550 -15.20 -27.28 -15.89
C LYS A 550 -14.38 -26.38 -14.95
N THR A 551 -13.66 -26.99 -14.02
CA THR A 551 -12.81 -26.28 -13.05
C THR A 551 -11.57 -25.68 -13.72
N GLU A 552 -11.06 -26.33 -14.77
CA GLU A 552 -9.89 -25.85 -15.50
C GLU A 552 -10.21 -24.59 -16.30
N LEU A 553 -11.38 -24.52 -16.93
CA LEU A 553 -11.85 -23.31 -17.59
C LEU A 553 -11.99 -22.15 -16.60
N ALA A 554 -12.50 -22.41 -15.39
CA ALA A 554 -12.61 -21.40 -14.34
C ALA A 554 -11.24 -20.87 -13.88
N ARG A 555 -10.25 -21.76 -13.73
CA ARG A 555 -8.87 -21.41 -13.38
C ARG A 555 -8.19 -20.61 -14.48
N THR A 556 -8.24 -21.10 -15.71
CA THR A 556 -7.66 -20.42 -16.89
C THR A 556 -8.29 -19.05 -17.07
N LEU A 557 -9.60 -18.92 -16.87
CA LEU A 557 -10.28 -17.64 -16.93
C LEU A 557 -9.79 -16.68 -15.83
N ALA A 558 -9.45 -17.17 -14.63
CA ALA A 558 -8.88 -16.34 -13.57
C ALA A 558 -7.51 -15.80 -13.97
N GLU A 559 -6.66 -16.67 -14.53
CA GLU A 559 -5.34 -16.29 -15.04
C GLU A 559 -5.44 -15.26 -16.17
N VAL A 560 -6.22 -15.53 -17.21
CA VAL A 560 -6.30 -14.62 -18.38
C VAL A 560 -6.97 -13.28 -18.02
N MET A 561 -7.97 -13.29 -17.13
CA MET A 561 -8.73 -12.08 -16.78
C MET A 561 -8.12 -11.23 -15.67
N PHE A 562 -7.34 -11.85 -14.78
CA PHE A 562 -6.82 -11.20 -13.58
C PHE A 562 -5.30 -11.35 -13.41
N ASP A 563 -4.60 -11.93 -14.40
CA ASP A 563 -3.17 -12.23 -14.40
C ASP A 563 -2.70 -12.99 -13.13
N ASP A 564 -3.61 -13.77 -12.52
CA ASP A 564 -3.37 -14.55 -11.29
C ASP A 564 -4.31 -15.78 -11.22
N GLU A 565 -3.75 -16.99 -11.28
CA GLU A 565 -4.52 -18.22 -11.05
C GLU A 565 -5.15 -18.26 -9.64
N GLU A 566 -4.50 -17.68 -8.63
CA GLU A 566 -5.00 -17.61 -7.25
C GLU A 566 -6.11 -16.56 -7.08
N ALA A 567 -6.47 -15.84 -8.13
CA ALA A 567 -7.70 -15.04 -8.17
C ALA A 567 -8.96 -15.93 -8.29
N MET A 568 -8.83 -17.26 -8.31
CA MET A 568 -9.98 -18.16 -8.20
C MET A 568 -10.34 -18.45 -6.73
N ILE A 569 -11.51 -17.98 -6.28
CA ILE A 569 -12.12 -18.32 -5.00
C ILE A 569 -12.98 -19.57 -5.17
N ARG A 570 -12.47 -20.73 -4.78
CA ARG A 570 -13.23 -21.99 -4.81
C ARG A 570 -13.96 -22.27 -3.50
N ILE A 571 -15.23 -22.66 -3.60
CA ILE A 571 -16.08 -23.09 -2.48
C ILE A 571 -16.84 -24.35 -2.90
N ASP A 572 -16.70 -25.41 -2.10
CA ASP A 572 -17.42 -26.67 -2.30
C ASP A 572 -18.81 -26.59 -1.63
N MET A 573 -19.88 -26.72 -2.42
CA MET A 573 -21.25 -26.64 -1.93
C MET A 573 -21.69 -27.87 -1.14
N SER A 574 -20.96 -28.98 -1.21
CA SER A 574 -21.17 -30.14 -0.34
C SER A 574 -20.90 -29.83 1.14
N GLU A 575 -20.09 -28.81 1.44
CA GLU A 575 -19.90 -28.32 2.82
C GLU A 575 -21.10 -27.53 3.36
N TYR A 576 -22.02 -27.13 2.48
CA TYR A 576 -23.14 -26.22 2.76
C TYR A 576 -24.52 -26.88 2.54
N MET A 577 -24.59 -28.20 2.65
CA MET A 577 -25.84 -28.97 2.58
C MET A 577 -26.80 -28.66 3.73
N GLU A 578 -26.26 -28.32 4.91
CA GLU A 578 -27.04 -28.04 6.11
C GLU A 578 -27.28 -26.55 6.31
N LYS A 579 -28.47 -26.19 6.83
CA LYS A 579 -28.84 -24.80 7.10
C LYS A 579 -27.84 -24.04 7.99
N HIS A 580 -27.25 -24.70 8.99
CA HIS A 580 -26.28 -24.08 9.90
C HIS A 580 -24.93 -23.78 9.23
N ALA A 581 -24.54 -24.58 8.22
CA ALA A 581 -23.30 -24.35 7.49
C ALA A 581 -23.38 -23.09 6.61
N VAL A 582 -24.57 -22.74 6.10
CA VAL A 582 -24.79 -21.51 5.29
C VAL A 582 -24.34 -20.25 6.04
N SER A 583 -24.53 -20.20 7.35
CA SER A 583 -24.04 -19.10 8.18
C SER A 583 -22.51 -18.95 8.13
N ARG A 584 -21.74 -20.03 7.90
CA ARG A 584 -20.28 -19.92 7.71
C ARG A 584 -19.90 -19.30 6.36
N LEU A 585 -20.77 -19.40 5.35
CA LEU A 585 -20.53 -18.83 4.02
C LEU A 585 -20.63 -17.31 4.03
N ILE A 586 -21.66 -16.77 4.69
CA ILE A 586 -22.02 -15.34 4.69
C ILE A 586 -21.54 -14.62 5.96
N GLY A 587 -21.56 -15.31 7.09
CA GLY A 587 -21.25 -14.80 8.43
C GLY A 587 -22.29 -15.27 9.44
N ALA A 588 -21.86 -15.62 10.66
CA ALA A 588 -22.78 -16.03 11.71
C ALA A 588 -23.58 -14.82 12.24
N PRO A 589 -24.89 -14.95 12.52
CA PRO A 589 -25.68 -13.85 13.09
C PRO A 589 -25.25 -13.50 14.52
N PRO A 590 -25.57 -12.28 15.01
CA PRO A 590 -25.25 -11.85 16.37
C PRO A 590 -25.71 -12.84 17.44
N GLY A 591 -24.79 -13.26 18.31
CA GLY A 591 -25.04 -14.21 19.41
C GLY A 591 -24.66 -15.67 19.15
N TYR A 592 -24.08 -16.00 17.99
CA TYR A 592 -23.57 -17.34 17.66
C TYR A 592 -22.03 -17.38 17.68
N VAL A 593 -21.45 -18.56 17.96
CA VAL A 593 -20.00 -18.78 17.92
C VAL A 593 -19.48 -18.51 16.50
N GLY A 594 -18.40 -17.73 16.37
CA GLY A 594 -17.88 -17.29 15.07
C GLY A 594 -18.52 -16.00 14.53
N HIS A 595 -19.35 -15.31 15.31
CA HIS A 595 -19.92 -14.01 14.92
C HIS A 595 -18.86 -12.94 14.60
N GLU A 596 -17.68 -13.00 15.23
CA GLU A 596 -16.59 -12.06 14.97
C GLU A 596 -15.78 -12.40 13.71
N GLU A 597 -15.89 -13.64 13.21
CA GLU A 597 -15.28 -14.10 11.97
C GLU A 597 -16.26 -13.80 10.81
N GLY A 598 -15.85 -12.99 9.83
CA GLY A 598 -16.66 -12.76 8.63
C GLY A 598 -16.87 -14.07 7.84
N GLY A 599 -17.88 -14.08 6.97
CA GLY A 599 -18.19 -15.28 6.17
C GLY A 599 -17.07 -15.69 5.23
N GLN A 600 -16.95 -16.99 4.96
CA GLN A 600 -15.89 -17.52 4.08
C GLN A 600 -15.94 -16.95 2.66
N LEU A 601 -17.13 -16.71 2.10
CA LEU A 601 -17.28 -16.10 0.78
C LEU A 601 -17.13 -14.59 0.86
N THR A 602 -17.84 -13.95 1.80
CA THR A 602 -17.87 -12.49 1.96
C THR A 602 -16.49 -11.92 2.29
N GLU A 603 -15.71 -12.56 3.17
CA GLU A 603 -14.33 -12.15 3.48
C GLU A 603 -13.38 -12.33 2.30
N LYS A 604 -13.42 -13.47 1.61
CA LYS A 604 -12.53 -13.75 0.48
C LYS A 604 -12.77 -12.77 -0.66
N VAL A 605 -14.04 -12.50 -0.99
CA VAL A 605 -14.39 -11.54 -2.04
C VAL A 605 -14.10 -10.10 -1.61
N ARG A 606 -14.31 -9.75 -0.34
CA ARG A 606 -13.91 -8.42 0.15
C ARG A 606 -12.39 -8.18 0.02
N ARG A 607 -11.57 -9.22 0.24
CA ARG A 607 -10.11 -9.14 0.08
C ARG A 607 -9.64 -9.21 -1.37
N LYS A 608 -10.32 -10.01 -2.20
CA LYS A 608 -10.06 -10.17 -3.65
C LYS A 608 -11.35 -9.92 -4.47
N PRO A 609 -11.77 -8.66 -4.66
CA PRO A 609 -13.02 -8.33 -5.34
C PRO A 609 -13.00 -8.62 -6.86
N TYR A 610 -11.82 -8.80 -7.42
CA TYR A 610 -11.59 -9.24 -8.81
C TYR A 610 -11.16 -10.69 -8.76
N SER A 611 -12.13 -11.57 -8.93
CA SER A 611 -11.92 -13.00 -8.77
C SER A 611 -12.94 -13.80 -9.55
N VAL A 612 -12.56 -15.03 -9.87
CA VAL A 612 -13.49 -16.06 -10.30
C VAL A 612 -14.02 -16.77 -9.06
N VAL A 613 -15.29 -16.62 -8.74
CA VAL A 613 -15.93 -17.34 -7.63
C VAL A 613 -16.50 -18.64 -8.18
N LEU A 614 -15.84 -19.75 -7.86
CA LEU A 614 -16.24 -21.10 -8.26
C LEU A 614 -17.02 -21.79 -7.14
N LEU A 615 -18.32 -22.02 -7.36
CA LEU A 615 -19.21 -22.76 -6.48
C LEU A 615 -19.38 -24.18 -7.05
N ASP A 616 -18.62 -25.12 -6.48
CA ASP A 616 -18.57 -26.50 -6.98
C ASP A 616 -19.76 -27.32 -6.47
N GLU A 617 -20.34 -28.18 -7.31
CA GLU A 617 -21.47 -29.07 -6.97
C GLU A 617 -22.71 -28.35 -6.41
N ILE A 618 -23.15 -27.28 -7.10
CA ILE A 618 -24.23 -26.39 -6.62
C ILE A 618 -25.55 -27.13 -6.32
N GLU A 619 -25.79 -28.30 -6.92
CA GLU A 619 -26.94 -29.15 -6.61
C GLU A 619 -27.00 -29.66 -5.17
N LYS A 620 -25.88 -29.69 -4.46
CA LYS A 620 -25.80 -30.16 -3.06
C LYS A 620 -26.12 -29.06 -2.06
N ALA A 621 -26.06 -27.80 -2.47
CA ALA A 621 -26.25 -26.66 -1.59
C ALA A 621 -27.64 -26.65 -0.94
N HIS A 622 -27.71 -26.19 0.31
CA HIS A 622 -29.00 -25.89 0.95
C HIS A 622 -29.75 -24.76 0.22
N PRO A 623 -31.10 -24.78 0.13
CA PRO A 623 -31.90 -23.74 -0.51
C PRO A 623 -31.60 -22.28 -0.12
N GLU A 624 -31.16 -22.05 1.13
CA GLU A 624 -30.79 -20.72 1.64
C GLU A 624 -29.56 -20.12 0.95
N VAL A 625 -28.65 -20.95 0.41
CA VAL A 625 -27.50 -20.47 -0.36
C VAL A 625 -27.97 -19.72 -1.60
N PHE A 626 -29.02 -20.22 -2.27
CA PHE A 626 -29.57 -19.60 -3.48
C PHE A 626 -30.18 -18.22 -3.22
N ASN A 627 -30.75 -17.99 -2.03
CA ASN A 627 -31.27 -16.67 -1.65
C ASN A 627 -30.14 -15.63 -1.61
N ALA A 628 -28.98 -16.00 -1.05
CA ALA A 628 -27.80 -15.15 -1.05
C ALA A 628 -27.23 -14.95 -2.45
N LEU A 629 -27.19 -16.01 -3.27
CA LEU A 629 -26.73 -15.91 -4.65
C LEU A 629 -27.64 -15.04 -5.52
N LEU A 630 -28.96 -15.06 -5.32
CA LEU A 630 -29.88 -14.16 -6.03
C LEU A 630 -29.49 -12.68 -5.80
N GLN A 631 -29.18 -12.31 -4.55
CA GLN A 631 -28.72 -10.96 -4.24
C GLN A 631 -27.41 -10.62 -4.97
N VAL A 632 -26.45 -11.54 -4.98
CA VAL A 632 -25.18 -11.39 -5.70
C VAL A 632 -25.39 -11.25 -7.21
N LEU A 633 -26.27 -12.06 -7.80
CA LEU A 633 -26.51 -12.08 -9.26
C LEU A 633 -27.33 -10.88 -9.75
N GLU A 634 -28.15 -10.27 -8.88
CA GLU A 634 -29.00 -9.12 -9.19
C GLU A 634 -28.32 -7.78 -8.90
N ASP A 635 -27.82 -7.60 -7.67
CA ASP A 635 -27.29 -6.32 -7.19
C ASP A 635 -25.77 -6.28 -7.14
N GLY A 636 -25.10 -7.39 -7.44
CA GLY A 636 -23.64 -7.51 -7.37
C GLY A 636 -23.12 -7.21 -5.98
N GLN A 637 -23.94 -7.41 -4.95
CA GLN A 637 -23.61 -7.10 -3.57
C GLN A 637 -24.19 -8.16 -2.64
N LEU A 638 -23.47 -8.47 -1.57
CA LEU A 638 -23.96 -9.32 -0.50
C LEU A 638 -23.68 -8.63 0.83
N THR A 639 -24.70 -8.52 1.67
CA THR A 639 -24.51 -7.99 3.02
C THR A 639 -24.27 -9.14 3.98
N ASP A 640 -23.15 -9.09 4.71
CA ASP A 640 -22.83 -10.09 5.71
C ASP A 640 -23.71 -9.94 6.97
N SER A 641 -23.57 -10.87 7.91
CA SER A 641 -24.32 -10.86 9.16
C SER A 641 -23.97 -9.71 10.10
N GLN A 642 -22.85 -9.01 9.86
CA GLN A 642 -22.42 -7.82 10.60
C GLN A 642 -22.94 -6.52 9.96
N GLY A 643 -23.65 -6.61 8.83
CA GLY A 643 -24.17 -5.45 8.11
C GLY A 643 -23.15 -4.83 7.13
N ARG A 644 -22.01 -5.48 6.89
CA ARG A 644 -21.02 -5.01 5.91
C ARG A 644 -21.43 -5.47 4.52
N THR A 645 -21.44 -4.55 3.56
CA THR A 645 -21.75 -4.86 2.17
C THR A 645 -20.48 -5.21 1.40
N VAL A 646 -20.44 -6.40 0.81
CA VAL A 646 -19.35 -6.90 -0.04
C VAL A 646 -19.75 -6.74 -1.51
N ASP A 647 -18.84 -6.24 -2.34
CA ASP A 647 -19.08 -5.99 -3.77
C ASP A 647 -18.58 -7.15 -4.64
N PHE A 648 -19.47 -7.68 -5.48
CA PHE A 648 -19.27 -8.78 -6.42
C PHE A 648 -19.31 -8.32 -7.89
N LYS A 649 -19.48 -7.03 -8.18
CA LYS A 649 -19.61 -6.52 -9.57
C LYS A 649 -18.39 -6.84 -10.43
N ASN A 650 -17.22 -6.97 -9.81
CA ASN A 650 -15.96 -7.28 -10.49
C ASN A 650 -15.59 -8.78 -10.45
N THR A 651 -16.54 -9.63 -10.03
CA THR A 651 -16.34 -11.08 -9.98
C THR A 651 -16.93 -11.77 -11.20
N ILE A 652 -16.40 -12.95 -11.52
CA ILE A 652 -17.04 -13.90 -12.42
C ILE A 652 -17.57 -15.07 -11.57
N ILE A 653 -18.87 -15.26 -11.53
CA ILE A 653 -19.51 -16.32 -10.75
C ILE A 653 -19.67 -17.55 -11.64
N ILE A 654 -19.04 -18.65 -11.26
CA ILE A 654 -19.16 -19.94 -11.94
C ILE A 654 -19.71 -20.96 -10.95
N MET A 655 -20.78 -21.64 -11.34
CA MET A 655 -21.35 -22.77 -10.60
C MET A 655 -21.16 -24.04 -11.38
N THR A 656 -20.60 -25.09 -10.80
CA THR A 656 -20.52 -26.39 -11.49
C THR A 656 -21.67 -27.27 -11.02
N SER A 657 -22.14 -28.14 -11.92
CA SER A 657 -23.13 -29.15 -11.56
C SER A 657 -22.98 -30.41 -12.40
N ASN A 658 -23.18 -31.56 -11.78
CA ASN A 658 -23.18 -32.86 -12.47
C ASN A 658 -24.59 -33.29 -12.92
N VAL A 659 -25.56 -32.38 -12.81
CA VAL A 659 -26.95 -32.62 -13.23
C VAL A 659 -27.01 -32.92 -14.72
N GLY A 660 -27.62 -34.05 -15.07
CA GLY A 660 -27.77 -34.50 -16.45
C GLY A 660 -26.50 -35.14 -17.04
N ALA A 661 -25.44 -35.40 -16.26
CA ALA A 661 -24.20 -36.03 -16.74
C ALA A 661 -24.45 -37.38 -17.47
N ASN A 662 -25.31 -38.24 -16.91
CA ASN A 662 -25.63 -39.54 -17.51
C ASN A 662 -26.27 -39.43 -18.92
N LEU A 663 -26.92 -38.30 -19.23
CA LEU A 663 -27.52 -38.05 -20.54
C LEU A 663 -26.46 -37.67 -21.60
N ILE A 664 -25.31 -37.18 -21.14
CA ILE A 664 -24.16 -36.79 -21.97
C ILE A 664 -23.33 -38.05 -22.30
N GLU A 665 -23.12 -38.92 -21.31
CA GLU A 665 -22.39 -40.19 -21.48
C GLU A 665 -23.11 -41.21 -22.39
N SER A 666 -24.44 -41.23 -22.36
CA SER A 666 -25.26 -42.24 -23.07
C SER A 666 -25.41 -42.03 -24.58
N GLN A 667 -24.84 -40.96 -25.17
CA GLN A 667 -24.88 -40.72 -26.62
C GLN A 667 -23.71 -41.33 -27.41
N GLY A 668 -22.69 -41.90 -26.77
CA GLY A 668 -21.55 -42.56 -27.43
C GLY A 668 -21.83 -43.95 -28.03
N GLY A 669 -23.02 -44.16 -28.62
CA GLY A 669 -23.40 -45.43 -29.25
C GLY A 669 -22.96 -45.54 -30.71
N LEU A 670 -22.34 -46.67 -31.10
CA LEU A 670 -21.92 -46.99 -32.48
C LEU A 670 -23.08 -46.84 -33.49
N GLY A 671 -22.95 -45.91 -34.45
CA GLY A 671 -23.80 -45.83 -35.63
C GLY A 671 -23.50 -44.58 -36.46
N PHE A 672 -23.22 -44.79 -37.75
CA PHE A 672 -22.93 -43.79 -38.80
C PHE A 672 -23.53 -42.40 -38.54
N LYS A 673 -22.68 -41.39 -38.32
CA LYS A 673 -23.03 -39.96 -38.37
C LYS A 673 -22.12 -39.23 -39.33
N THR A 674 -22.71 -38.37 -40.15
CA THR A 674 -22.03 -37.38 -41.01
C THR A 674 -21.85 -36.06 -40.25
N GLU A 675 -20.85 -35.25 -40.60
CA GLU A 675 -20.51 -33.99 -39.92
C GLU A 675 -21.69 -32.98 -39.81
N GLU A 676 -22.67 -33.03 -40.72
CA GLU A 676 -23.90 -32.20 -40.64
C GLU A 676 -24.82 -32.56 -39.45
N ASP A 677 -24.63 -33.69 -38.76
CA ASP A 677 -25.46 -34.14 -37.63
C ASP A 677 -24.93 -33.68 -36.24
N GLU A 678 -23.73 -33.10 -36.14
CA GLU A 678 -23.10 -32.81 -34.83
C GLU A 678 -23.71 -31.59 -34.12
N SER A 679 -23.91 -30.47 -34.82
CA SER A 679 -24.52 -29.26 -34.23
C SER A 679 -25.96 -29.52 -33.77
N ASP A 680 -26.70 -30.30 -34.54
CA ASP A 680 -28.08 -30.71 -34.28
C ASP A 680 -28.14 -31.69 -33.09
N SER A 681 -27.11 -32.53 -32.93
CA SER A 681 -26.95 -33.42 -31.78
C SER A 681 -26.64 -32.64 -30.50
N TYR A 682 -25.78 -31.62 -30.56
CA TYR A 682 -25.46 -30.77 -29.40
C TYR A 682 -26.69 -30.02 -28.89
N GLN A 683 -27.45 -29.37 -29.77
CA GLN A 683 -28.65 -28.62 -29.36
C GLN A 683 -29.69 -29.55 -28.71
N ARG A 684 -29.85 -30.78 -29.23
CA ARG A 684 -30.73 -31.79 -28.60
C ARG A 684 -30.23 -32.20 -27.22
N MET A 685 -28.92 -32.42 -27.05
CA MET A 685 -28.32 -32.74 -25.76
C MET A 685 -28.47 -31.58 -24.77
N LYS A 686 -28.11 -30.35 -25.18
CA LYS A 686 -28.25 -29.13 -24.38
C LYS A 686 -29.70 -28.95 -23.92
N ASN A 687 -30.69 -29.14 -24.80
CA ASN A 687 -32.10 -29.04 -24.44
C ASN A 687 -32.51 -30.09 -23.39
N LYS A 688 -32.05 -31.34 -23.53
CA LYS A 688 -32.31 -32.40 -22.53
C LYS A 688 -31.68 -32.10 -21.18
N VAL A 689 -30.39 -31.74 -21.16
CA VAL A 689 -29.65 -31.41 -19.92
C VAL A 689 -30.26 -30.17 -19.26
N THR A 690 -30.61 -29.14 -20.03
CA THR A 690 -31.28 -27.93 -19.52
C THR A 690 -32.68 -28.26 -18.96
N SER A 691 -33.38 -29.25 -19.51
CA SER A 691 -34.67 -29.68 -18.98
C SER A 691 -34.55 -30.37 -17.61
N GLU A 692 -33.48 -31.15 -17.38
CA GLU A 692 -33.17 -31.70 -16.05
C GLU A 692 -32.80 -30.60 -15.06
N LEU A 693 -31.99 -29.63 -15.51
CA LEU A 693 -31.64 -28.46 -14.69
C LEU A 693 -32.88 -27.72 -14.18
N LYS A 694 -33.87 -27.49 -15.04
CA LYS A 694 -35.13 -26.80 -14.70
C LYS A 694 -36.00 -27.57 -13.69
N LYS A 695 -35.81 -28.88 -13.53
CA LYS A 695 -36.50 -29.66 -12.49
C LYS A 695 -35.86 -29.46 -11.12
N GLN A 696 -34.56 -29.20 -11.10
CA GLN A 696 -33.77 -29.10 -9.88
C GLN A 696 -33.69 -27.68 -9.33
N PHE A 697 -33.57 -26.69 -10.22
CA PHE A 697 -33.43 -25.28 -9.84
C PHE A 697 -34.67 -24.48 -10.22
N ARG A 698 -35.01 -23.49 -9.39
CA ARG A 698 -36.16 -22.61 -9.64
C ARG A 698 -35.88 -21.70 -10.85
N PRO A 699 -36.89 -21.39 -11.68
CA PRO A 699 -36.73 -20.49 -12.82
C PRO A 699 -36.18 -19.11 -12.45
N GLU A 700 -36.54 -18.60 -11.27
CA GLU A 700 -36.04 -17.34 -10.72
C GLU A 700 -34.50 -17.29 -10.72
N PHE A 701 -33.85 -18.32 -10.20
CA PHE A 701 -32.40 -18.43 -10.16
C PHE A 701 -31.79 -18.56 -11.56
N LEU A 702 -32.34 -19.44 -12.40
CA LEU A 702 -31.83 -19.67 -13.75
C LEU A 702 -31.90 -18.42 -14.64
N ASN A 703 -32.93 -17.59 -14.48
CA ASN A 703 -33.10 -16.36 -15.24
C ASN A 703 -32.12 -15.24 -14.82
N ARG A 704 -31.40 -15.41 -13.70
CA ARG A 704 -30.35 -14.48 -13.26
C ARG A 704 -28.95 -14.85 -13.74
N LEU A 705 -28.80 -16.00 -14.39
CA LEU A 705 -27.54 -16.40 -15.03
C LEU A 705 -27.41 -15.71 -16.39
N ASP A 706 -26.18 -15.41 -16.80
CA ASP A 706 -25.92 -14.91 -18.14
C ASP A 706 -25.99 -16.04 -19.17
N GLU A 707 -25.39 -17.20 -18.87
CA GLU A 707 -25.38 -18.37 -19.76
C GLU A 707 -25.44 -19.70 -18.98
N ILE A 708 -26.07 -20.70 -19.61
CA ILE A 708 -26.02 -22.11 -19.19
C ILE A 708 -25.13 -22.86 -20.17
N ILE A 709 -24.00 -23.35 -19.67
CA ILE A 709 -22.93 -23.94 -20.47
C ILE A 709 -22.91 -25.45 -20.23
N VAL A 710 -22.95 -26.23 -21.30
CA VAL A 710 -22.92 -27.70 -21.27
C VAL A 710 -21.62 -28.17 -21.88
N PHE A 711 -20.81 -28.85 -21.08
CA PHE A 711 -19.55 -29.46 -21.45
C PHE A 711 -19.78 -30.84 -22.09
N HIS A 712 -18.97 -31.15 -23.08
CA HIS A 712 -18.98 -32.42 -23.80
C HIS A 712 -18.11 -33.47 -23.10
N ALA A 713 -18.45 -34.74 -23.31
CA ALA A 713 -17.54 -35.83 -22.97
C ALA A 713 -16.28 -35.74 -23.85
N LEU A 714 -15.12 -36.05 -23.26
CA LEU A 714 -13.84 -36.06 -23.97
C LEU A 714 -13.72 -37.36 -24.77
N ASP A 715 -13.25 -37.27 -26.01
CA ASP A 715 -12.83 -38.42 -26.81
C ASP A 715 -11.32 -38.67 -26.66
N LEU A 716 -10.83 -39.72 -27.30
CA LEU A 716 -9.43 -40.12 -27.22
C LEU A 716 -8.49 -39.08 -27.83
N GLU A 717 -8.91 -38.35 -28.88
CA GLU A 717 -8.07 -37.31 -29.49
C GLU A 717 -7.91 -36.12 -28.55
N HIS A 718 -8.98 -35.71 -27.87
CA HIS A 718 -8.92 -34.70 -26.83
C HIS A 718 -8.01 -35.13 -25.68
N ILE A 719 -8.09 -36.40 -25.26
CA ILE A 719 -7.23 -36.92 -24.19
C ILE A 719 -5.76 -36.88 -24.57
N LYS A 720 -5.39 -37.25 -25.81
CA LYS A 720 -4.00 -37.16 -26.27
C LYS A 720 -3.45 -35.73 -26.20
N LYS A 721 -4.22 -34.74 -26.64
CA LYS A 721 -3.85 -33.32 -26.51
C LYS A 721 -3.71 -32.87 -25.05
N ILE A 722 -4.54 -33.40 -24.15
CA ILE A 722 -4.41 -33.13 -22.70
C ILE A 722 -3.12 -33.77 -22.15
N VAL A 723 -2.75 -34.97 -22.62
CA VAL A 723 -1.47 -35.60 -22.26
C VAL A 723 -0.30 -34.72 -22.69
N ASP A 724 -0.33 -34.14 -23.89
CA ASP A 724 0.70 -33.19 -24.34
C ASP A 724 0.88 -32.03 -23.36
N LEU A 725 -0.21 -31.32 -23.04
CA LEU A 725 -0.18 -30.20 -22.10
C LEU A 725 0.38 -30.59 -20.73
N MET A 726 0.01 -31.76 -20.21
CA MET A 726 0.51 -32.23 -18.92
C MET A 726 1.97 -32.68 -18.95
N LEU A 727 2.45 -33.18 -20.09
CA LEU A 727 3.86 -33.53 -20.29
C LEU A 727 4.73 -32.29 -20.48
N ASP A 728 4.19 -31.22 -21.06
CA ASP A 728 4.86 -29.91 -21.13
C ASP A 728 5.10 -29.35 -19.72
N GLU A 729 4.11 -29.43 -18.81
CA GLU A 729 4.31 -29.06 -17.40
C GLU A 729 5.43 -29.86 -16.73
N VAL A 730 5.55 -31.15 -17.05
CA VAL A 730 6.63 -32.01 -16.52
C VAL A 730 7.97 -31.59 -17.12
N SER A 731 8.00 -31.29 -18.42
CA SER A 731 9.18 -30.86 -19.15
C SER A 731 9.73 -29.55 -18.61
N GLU A 732 8.89 -28.57 -18.30
CA GLU A 732 9.29 -27.30 -17.68
C GLU A 732 9.99 -27.50 -16.33
N ARG A 733 9.45 -28.37 -15.46
CA ARG A 733 10.07 -28.69 -14.16
C ARG A 733 11.42 -29.40 -14.31
N LEU A 734 11.59 -30.18 -15.37
CA LEU A 734 12.86 -30.88 -15.64
C LEU A 734 13.89 -29.96 -16.30
N LEU A 735 13.45 -28.96 -17.07
CA LEU A 735 14.30 -27.91 -17.62
C LEU A 735 14.97 -27.08 -16.53
N GLU A 736 14.33 -26.86 -15.37
CA GLU A 736 14.98 -26.24 -14.20
C GLU A 736 16.21 -27.02 -13.70
N LYS A 737 16.28 -28.32 -14.01
CA LYS A 737 17.42 -29.21 -13.73
C LYS A 737 18.31 -29.44 -14.95
N ASP A 738 18.15 -28.62 -15.99
CA ASP A 738 18.86 -28.71 -17.27
C ASP A 738 18.66 -30.05 -18.00
N ILE A 739 17.52 -30.72 -17.76
CA ILE A 739 17.16 -31.99 -18.39
C ILE A 739 16.04 -31.77 -19.39
N LYS A 740 16.23 -32.26 -20.62
CA LYS A 740 15.21 -32.20 -21.67
C LYS A 740 14.58 -33.56 -21.86
N ILE A 741 13.25 -33.62 -21.88
CA ILE A 741 12.52 -34.85 -22.24
C ILE A 741 11.84 -34.70 -23.59
N GLU A 742 11.78 -35.79 -24.34
CA GLU A 742 11.02 -35.91 -25.58
C GLU A 742 10.21 -37.20 -25.49
N VAL A 743 8.88 -37.10 -25.61
CA VAL A 743 7.96 -38.24 -25.48
C VAL A 743 7.42 -38.58 -26.85
N THR A 744 7.59 -39.83 -27.29
CA THR A 744 7.10 -40.31 -28.59
C THR A 744 5.57 -40.37 -28.62
N GLU A 745 4.99 -40.35 -29.83
CA GLU A 745 3.54 -40.45 -29.98
C GLU A 745 3.02 -41.77 -29.43
N GLU A 746 3.72 -42.89 -29.65
CA GLU A 746 3.37 -44.19 -29.11
C GLU A 746 3.34 -44.18 -27.56
N ALA A 747 4.29 -43.49 -26.93
CA ALA A 747 4.32 -43.34 -25.47
C ALA A 747 3.13 -42.52 -24.95
N LYS A 748 2.73 -41.46 -25.68
CA LYS A 748 1.54 -40.68 -25.36
C LYS A 748 0.26 -41.49 -25.48
N GLU A 749 0.16 -42.37 -26.48
CA GLU A 749 -0.99 -43.28 -26.63
C GLU A 749 -1.14 -44.20 -25.41
N VAL A 750 -0.04 -44.79 -24.94
CA VAL A 750 -0.07 -45.65 -23.73
C VAL A 750 -0.54 -44.87 -22.50
N ILE A 751 -0.07 -43.62 -22.33
CA ILE A 751 -0.49 -42.76 -21.21
C ILE A 751 -1.97 -42.39 -21.34
N ALA A 752 -2.43 -42.06 -22.55
CA ALA A 752 -3.82 -41.73 -22.83
C ALA A 752 -4.74 -42.92 -22.55
N ASP A 753 -4.39 -44.12 -23.00
CA ASP A 753 -5.19 -45.33 -22.80
C ASP A 753 -5.27 -45.75 -21.33
N GLU A 754 -4.17 -45.64 -20.57
CA GLU A 754 -4.20 -45.93 -19.13
C GLU A 754 -4.87 -44.84 -18.30
N GLY A 755 -4.83 -43.60 -18.77
CA GLY A 755 -5.32 -42.43 -18.04
C GLY A 755 -6.72 -41.98 -18.45
N PHE A 756 -7.31 -42.57 -19.49
CA PHE A 756 -8.66 -42.28 -19.94
C PHE A 756 -9.69 -43.20 -19.26
N ASP A 757 -10.68 -42.57 -18.64
CA ASP A 757 -11.83 -43.27 -18.08
C ASP A 757 -13.11 -42.58 -18.57
N LYS A 758 -14.09 -43.36 -19.05
CA LYS A 758 -15.33 -42.81 -19.60
C LYS A 758 -16.20 -42.11 -18.54
N GLU A 759 -16.13 -42.51 -17.28
CA GLU A 759 -16.87 -41.91 -16.16
C GLU A 759 -16.09 -40.75 -15.50
N PHE A 760 -14.76 -40.86 -15.42
CA PHE A 760 -13.90 -39.88 -14.74
C PHE A 760 -13.18 -38.89 -15.67
N GLY A 761 -13.32 -39.03 -16.99
CA GLY A 761 -12.70 -38.20 -18.01
C GLY A 761 -11.17 -38.19 -17.90
N ALA A 762 -10.58 -36.99 -17.98
CA ALA A 762 -9.13 -36.78 -17.92
C ALA A 762 -8.53 -36.86 -16.49
N ARG A 763 -9.36 -37.03 -15.43
CA ARG A 763 -8.87 -37.01 -14.03
C ARG A 763 -7.75 -38.03 -13.73
N PRO A 764 -7.79 -39.28 -14.25
CA PRO A 764 -6.75 -40.26 -13.97
C PRO A 764 -5.41 -39.97 -14.66
N LEU A 765 -5.35 -39.12 -15.70
CA LEU A 765 -4.14 -38.84 -16.47
C LEU A 765 -2.96 -38.38 -15.61
N ARG A 766 -3.20 -37.49 -14.63
CA ARG A 766 -2.13 -37.03 -13.72
C ARG A 766 -1.51 -38.19 -12.95
N ARG A 767 -2.34 -39.15 -12.54
CA ARG A 767 -1.88 -40.36 -11.84
C ARG A 767 -1.14 -41.30 -12.80
N ALA A 768 -1.62 -41.43 -14.05
CA ALA A 768 -0.94 -42.20 -15.08
C ALA A 768 0.45 -41.63 -15.35
N ILE A 769 0.58 -40.35 -15.67
CA ILE A 769 1.86 -39.65 -15.90
C ILE A 769 2.80 -39.81 -14.68
N ARG A 770 2.29 -39.59 -13.46
CA ARG A 770 3.12 -39.77 -12.26
C ARG A 770 3.67 -41.19 -12.11
N ARG A 771 2.82 -42.20 -12.37
CA ARG A 771 3.19 -43.62 -12.24
C ARG A 771 4.14 -44.06 -13.36
N LEU A 772 3.86 -43.62 -14.58
CA LEU A 772 4.50 -44.07 -15.81
C LEU A 772 5.77 -43.29 -16.16
N ILE A 773 5.82 -42.00 -15.82
CA ILE A 773 6.88 -41.07 -16.17
C ILE A 773 7.64 -40.61 -14.93
N GLU A 774 6.99 -39.84 -14.04
CA GLU A 774 7.69 -39.16 -12.94
C GLU A 774 8.39 -40.13 -11.98
N ASN A 775 7.71 -41.21 -11.58
CA ASN A 775 8.26 -42.18 -10.64
C ASN A 775 9.47 -42.93 -11.23
N PRO A 776 9.39 -43.60 -12.41
CA PRO A 776 10.55 -44.25 -13.00
C PRO A 776 11.69 -43.28 -13.33
N PHE A 777 11.36 -42.06 -13.76
CA PHE A 777 12.36 -41.04 -14.06
C PHE A 777 13.11 -40.60 -12.80
N SER A 778 12.39 -40.41 -11.70
CA SER A 778 12.98 -40.06 -10.40
C SER A 778 13.93 -41.15 -9.88
N GLU A 779 13.55 -42.43 -10.03
CA GLU A 779 14.42 -43.55 -9.67
C GLU A 779 15.71 -43.57 -10.51
N LYS A 780 15.59 -43.34 -11.82
CA LYS A 780 16.74 -43.30 -12.76
C LYS A 780 17.66 -42.10 -12.52
N LEU A 781 17.11 -40.95 -12.10
CA LEU A 781 17.90 -39.80 -11.66
C LEU A 781 18.67 -40.11 -10.38
N LEU A 782 18.01 -40.70 -9.37
CA LEU A 782 18.63 -41.04 -8.09
C LEU A 782 19.70 -42.15 -8.23
N SER A 783 19.53 -43.06 -9.19
CA SER A 783 20.53 -44.09 -9.49
C SER A 783 21.71 -43.57 -10.32
N GLY A 784 21.67 -42.32 -10.79
CA GLY A 784 22.71 -41.70 -11.61
C GLY A 784 22.69 -42.11 -13.08
N ASN A 785 21.59 -42.68 -13.57
CA ASN A 785 21.45 -43.08 -14.98
C ASN A 785 21.26 -41.87 -15.92
N PHE A 786 20.74 -40.77 -15.38
CA PHE A 786 20.60 -39.48 -16.06
C PHE A 786 21.23 -38.39 -15.19
N VAL A 787 21.89 -37.43 -15.83
CA VAL A 787 22.52 -36.27 -15.19
C VAL A 787 22.04 -34.97 -15.81
N ASP A 788 22.29 -33.86 -15.12
CA ASP A 788 22.00 -32.51 -15.61
C ASP A 788 22.66 -32.29 -16.99
N GLY A 789 21.91 -31.73 -17.94
CA GLY A 789 22.31 -31.54 -19.34
C GLY A 789 21.86 -32.66 -20.29
N ASP A 790 21.30 -33.76 -19.77
CA ASP A 790 20.87 -34.89 -20.59
C ASP A 790 19.56 -34.62 -21.33
N LYS A 791 19.50 -35.11 -22.57
CA LYS A 791 18.25 -35.25 -23.32
C LYS A 791 17.77 -36.70 -23.22
N VAL A 792 16.55 -36.91 -22.74
CA VAL A 792 15.96 -38.23 -22.55
C VAL A 792 14.75 -38.41 -23.46
N ILE A 793 14.77 -39.48 -24.25
CA ILE A 793 13.68 -39.91 -25.11
C ILE A 793 12.88 -40.96 -24.34
N ILE A 794 11.58 -40.74 -24.21
CA ILE A 794 10.62 -41.66 -23.60
C ILE A 794 9.84 -42.33 -24.72
N ASP A 795 9.97 -43.65 -24.81
CA ASP A 795 9.41 -44.46 -25.89
C ASP A 795 8.77 -45.75 -25.38
N VAL A 796 8.15 -46.54 -26.25
CA VAL A 796 7.47 -47.81 -25.89
C VAL A 796 8.26 -49.01 -26.41
N GLU A 797 8.66 -49.92 -25.51
CA GLU A 797 9.18 -51.25 -25.87
C GLU A 797 8.46 -52.33 -25.04
N ASP A 798 8.15 -53.48 -25.65
CA ASP A 798 7.48 -54.63 -25.01
C ASP A 798 6.19 -54.30 -24.21
N GLY A 799 5.47 -53.25 -24.63
CA GLY A 799 4.23 -52.79 -23.98
C GLY A 799 4.44 -51.98 -22.70
N GLY A 800 5.68 -51.54 -22.42
CA GLY A 800 6.01 -50.64 -21.31
C GLY A 800 6.83 -49.43 -21.78
N LEU A 801 6.87 -48.38 -20.95
CA LEU A 801 7.66 -47.19 -21.25
C LEU A 801 9.14 -47.40 -20.93
N THR A 802 9.98 -47.04 -21.89
CA THR A 802 11.43 -47.02 -21.78
C THR A 802 11.94 -45.58 -21.79
N PHE A 803 13.14 -45.38 -21.23
CA PHE A 803 13.74 -44.05 -21.12
C PHE A 803 15.20 -44.18 -21.57
N ASN A 804 15.52 -43.54 -22.68
CA ASN A 804 16.78 -43.65 -23.37
C ASN A 804 17.46 -42.28 -23.47
N LYS A 805 18.77 -42.24 -23.30
CA LYS A 805 19.53 -41.00 -23.51
C LYS A 805 19.69 -40.77 -25.02
N ALA A 806 19.41 -39.55 -25.48
CA ALA A 806 19.53 -39.15 -26.88
C ALA A 806 20.99 -39.06 -27.34
#